data_AF-A0A023X100-F1
#
_entry.id   AF-A0A023X100-F1
#
_cell.length_a   1.000
_cell.length_b   1.000
_cell.length_c   1.000
_cell.angle_alpha   90.00
_cell.angle_beta   90.00
_cell.angle_gamma   90.00
#
_symmetry.space_group_name_H-M   'P 1'
#
loop_
_entity.id
_entity.type
_entity.pdbx_description
1 polymer ?
#
loop_
_entity_poly.entity_id
_entity_poly.type
_entity_poly.pdbx_seq_one_letter_code
_entity_poly.pdbx_strand_id
1 'polypeptide(L)'
;MTAPGRVPTGRLAMGPKRPQETRFERYLFKPARKRILRSEVKLLHGPEQVTYRPDELVVVCLVRDGEPYIEQFVEHYLNDLEARHIVFLDNGSSDGTVELASRYAKDGVTVLLSKLPYREYKYLFKQYLHERFGRERWTLYVDADELFDYPYSEAVGLGAFLGYLNRKGYTAVAAQMLDMFPERPLISASVAGTVSLKEEHRFYDISQLWRSSIKNNTHLSGNHVEDHAVIETISGGIRSLLFDVAPKLTKFPLIFSDGRVTPSNNSSHRVDGARIADLSCVLYHYKFLQSFRDHARRAVKEGNYFADSFQYKKYLEVLEKSPELHIKRETSRELDGSDELIERGFLFVSEDYATLADTEERRLLNEGPQTETPEEIREALLRARQRERRQGQEIGELSRRLEEREREIGRLTRQLRRSERRLRNRENRGGGEAGDPAREVRELKRQLHEIRTSRSWRLITKLQGIKTRTLGPKGKGGPESEGPSKPLAQVVAEQREKSEPRSSERFSEELRPLFVGGCQRSGTTAFIDYLNEHEEILVCHERYKRLRRDRIAPDLFTFERILDYRPRETNKPQNIDLYVKRHADIIARKDPARLRWIGDKNPGFINTMDLLLKNNPGARFIMLYRPVEEVAESWADRAKNPDDPWLGGKDGFSLGVEAWNEAMRSLRTFVEGSDLPRVLVVSYHDFFVRNERCIPLISRFLGVEIDDEVRSSWADASLKFQSDRRAKDPLTPEQELFIREHADREAEAWVLDRIERQWSEPSLYVREGTESLLRALDENEALAWRTARRARELEEELSRERRRRAKPKDNAKKRASLSGKIARIRRIVNSRLSGKG
;
A
#
# COMPACT_ATOMS: atom_id res chain seq x y z
N MET A 1 -50.62 -38.01 -6.12
CA MET A 1 -50.28 -36.65 -6.60
C MET A 1 -50.81 -35.65 -5.59
N THR A 2 -49.95 -35.21 -4.68
CA THR A 2 -50.21 -34.11 -3.74
C THR A 2 -48.85 -33.49 -3.42
N ALA A 3 -48.67 -32.22 -3.80
CA ALA A 3 -47.41 -31.49 -3.68
C ALA A 3 -47.09 -31.13 -2.22
N PRO A 4 -45.82 -31.16 -1.78
CA PRO A 4 -45.43 -30.72 -0.44
C PRO A 4 -45.26 -29.20 -0.38
N GLY A 5 -45.69 -28.62 0.74
CA GLY A 5 -45.78 -27.18 0.99
C GLY A 5 -44.44 -26.46 1.12
N ARG A 6 -44.46 -25.16 0.77
CA ARG A 6 -43.37 -24.21 0.94
C ARG A 6 -43.17 -23.87 2.42
N VAL A 7 -41.93 -24.02 2.90
CA VAL A 7 -41.44 -23.46 4.17
C VAL A 7 -41.11 -21.96 3.95
N PRO A 8 -41.52 -21.03 4.84
CA PRO A 8 -41.17 -19.63 4.72
C PRO A 8 -39.71 -19.38 5.14
N THR A 9 -38.94 -18.72 4.27
CA THR A 9 -37.57 -18.26 4.53
C THR A 9 -37.59 -17.03 5.45
N GLY A 10 -37.37 -17.25 6.75
CA GLY A 10 -37.11 -16.17 7.70
C GLY A 10 -35.80 -15.46 7.37
N ARG A 11 -35.88 -14.16 7.03
CA ARG A 11 -34.72 -13.26 7.02
C ARG A 11 -34.20 -13.13 8.45
N LEU A 12 -33.01 -13.67 8.72
CA LEU A 12 -32.21 -13.26 9.86
C LEU A 12 -31.88 -11.77 9.71
N ALA A 13 -32.48 -10.95 10.58
CA ALA A 13 -32.14 -9.54 10.71
C ALA A 13 -30.66 -9.42 11.14
N MET A 14 -29.82 -8.96 10.22
CA MET A 14 -28.45 -8.52 10.54
C MET A 14 -28.57 -7.26 11.40
N GLY A 15 -28.20 -7.34 12.69
CA GLY A 15 -28.13 -6.18 13.57
C GLY A 15 -27.16 -5.11 13.04
N PRO A 16 -27.27 -3.86 13.53
CA PRO A 16 -26.45 -2.75 13.05
C PRO A 16 -24.96 -3.05 13.28
N LYS A 17 -24.15 -2.91 12.21
CA LYS A 17 -22.69 -3.01 12.30
C LYS A 17 -22.18 -1.87 13.18
N ARG A 18 -21.48 -2.20 14.28
CA ARG A 18 -20.82 -1.21 15.14
C ARG A 18 -19.70 -0.46 14.36
N PRO A 19 -19.52 0.85 14.58
CA PRO A 19 -18.45 1.63 13.94
C PRO A 19 -17.07 1.09 14.32
N GLN A 20 -16.13 1.09 13.37
CA GLN A 20 -14.76 0.63 13.62
C GLN A 20 -13.96 1.69 14.36
N GLU A 21 -13.48 1.34 15.55
CA GLU A 21 -12.63 2.21 16.39
C GLU A 21 -11.37 2.73 15.66
N THR A 22 -11.09 4.00 15.92
CA THR A 22 -9.91 4.75 15.50
C THR A 22 -8.62 4.23 16.17
N ARG A 23 -7.46 4.57 15.59
CA ARG A 23 -6.14 4.24 16.16
C ARG A 23 -5.91 4.90 17.53
N PHE A 24 -6.58 6.03 17.79
CA PHE A 24 -6.54 6.78 19.04
C PHE A 24 -7.33 6.08 20.15
N GLU A 25 -8.53 5.60 19.86
CA GLU A 25 -9.32 4.75 20.78
C GLU A 25 -8.61 3.44 21.12
N ARG A 26 -7.94 2.79 20.14
CA ARG A 26 -7.13 1.59 20.39
C ARG A 26 -5.98 1.83 21.37
N TYR A 27 -5.43 3.05 21.44
CA TYR A 27 -4.34 3.38 22.35
C TYR A 27 -4.85 3.67 23.76
N LEU A 28 -5.92 4.46 23.89
CA LEU A 28 -6.56 4.81 25.17
C LEU A 28 -7.12 3.58 25.92
N PHE A 29 -7.75 2.64 25.21
CA PHE A 29 -8.30 1.43 25.83
C PHE A 29 -7.28 0.30 26.01
N LYS A 30 -6.03 0.44 25.55
CA LYS A 30 -5.04 -0.65 25.57
C LYS A 30 -4.79 -1.22 26.99
N PRO A 31 -4.63 -0.41 28.06
CA PRO A 31 -4.46 -0.94 29.41
C PRO A 31 -5.70 -1.70 29.91
N ALA A 32 -6.89 -1.15 29.67
CA ALA A 32 -8.17 -1.79 30.04
C ALA A 32 -8.37 -3.12 29.28
N ARG A 33 -8.09 -3.14 27.97
CA ARG A 33 -8.13 -4.35 27.14
C ARG A 33 -7.12 -5.40 27.57
N LYS A 34 -5.89 -5.01 27.97
CA LYS A 34 -4.94 -5.94 28.56
C LYS A 34 -5.48 -6.58 29.83
N ARG A 35 -6.17 -5.80 30.69
CA ARG A 35 -6.79 -6.32 31.91
C ARG A 35 -7.95 -7.28 31.61
N ILE A 36 -8.84 -6.91 30.68
CA ILE A 36 -9.94 -7.77 30.21
C ILE A 36 -9.39 -9.06 29.61
N LEU A 37 -8.37 -8.97 28.76
CA LEU A 37 -7.74 -10.15 28.17
C LEU A 37 -7.23 -11.11 29.25
N ARG A 38 -6.53 -10.60 30.26
CA ARG A 38 -6.00 -11.42 31.35
C ARG A 38 -7.09 -12.11 32.16
N SER A 39 -8.28 -11.52 32.31
CA SER A 39 -9.41 -12.15 33.00
C SER A 39 -10.22 -13.11 32.14
N GLU A 40 -10.20 -12.94 30.81
CA GLU A 40 -11.01 -13.74 29.86
C GLU A 40 -10.27 -14.95 29.28
N VAL A 41 -8.95 -15.06 29.47
CA VAL A 41 -8.18 -16.24 29.08
C VAL A 41 -8.36 -17.34 30.14
N LYS A 42 -8.82 -18.51 29.71
CA LYS A 42 -9.04 -19.69 30.56
C LYS A 42 -8.09 -20.80 30.18
N LEU A 43 -7.56 -21.52 31.17
CA LEU A 43 -6.86 -22.79 30.94
C LEU A 43 -7.89 -23.88 30.69
N LEU A 44 -7.73 -24.64 29.60
CA LEU A 44 -8.55 -25.83 29.32
C LEU A 44 -7.80 -27.13 29.62
N HIS A 45 -6.56 -27.24 29.13
CA HIS A 45 -5.74 -28.45 29.25
C HIS A 45 -4.25 -28.10 29.45
N GLY A 46 -3.51 -29.05 30.02
CA GLY A 46 -2.08 -28.90 30.29
C GLY A 46 -1.75 -28.06 31.53
N PRO A 47 -0.47 -27.82 31.82
CA PRO A 47 -0.05 -27.08 32.99
C PRO A 47 -0.32 -25.57 32.85
N GLU A 48 -0.64 -24.92 33.98
CA GLU A 48 -0.86 -23.47 34.05
C GLU A 48 0.45 -22.67 33.92
N GLN A 49 1.54 -23.25 34.42
CA GLN A 49 2.90 -22.70 34.36
C GLN A 49 3.81 -23.68 33.64
N VAL A 50 4.63 -23.15 32.73
CA VAL A 50 5.62 -23.91 31.98
C VAL A 50 7.00 -23.48 32.46
N THR A 51 7.77 -24.42 33.00
CA THR A 51 9.16 -24.18 33.42
C THR A 51 10.10 -24.72 32.35
N TYR A 52 10.99 -23.86 31.90
CA TYR A 52 11.97 -24.18 30.87
C TYR A 52 13.25 -23.36 31.03
N ARG A 53 14.36 -23.89 30.55
CA ARG A 53 15.70 -23.32 30.67
C ARG A 53 15.97 -22.23 29.63
N PRO A 54 17.03 -21.40 29.78
CA PRO A 54 17.37 -20.35 28.82
C PRO A 54 17.73 -20.84 27.40
N ASP A 55 18.10 -22.12 27.28
CA ASP A 55 18.44 -22.86 26.07
C ASP A 55 17.33 -23.81 25.61
N GLU A 56 16.14 -23.71 26.22
CA GLU A 56 14.93 -24.42 25.81
C GLU A 56 13.92 -23.45 25.16
N LEU A 57 13.06 -23.98 24.28
CA LEU A 57 12.10 -23.19 23.53
C LEU A 57 10.66 -23.45 23.96
N VAL A 58 9.86 -22.41 24.10
CA VAL A 58 8.39 -22.52 24.11
C VAL A 58 7.83 -21.99 22.81
N VAL A 59 6.94 -22.77 22.21
CA VAL A 59 6.18 -22.41 21.00
C VAL A 59 4.82 -21.91 21.43
N VAL A 60 4.39 -20.77 20.90
CA VAL A 60 3.06 -20.19 21.16
C VAL A 60 2.31 -19.99 19.86
N CYS A 61 1.05 -20.40 19.83
CA CYS A 61 0.21 -20.35 18.63
C CYS A 61 -1.19 -19.82 18.97
N LEU A 62 -1.62 -18.75 18.29
CA LEU A 62 -3.02 -18.33 18.29
C LEU A 62 -3.75 -19.09 17.19
N VAL A 63 -4.75 -19.87 17.55
CA VAL A 63 -5.41 -20.80 16.63
C VAL A 63 -6.94 -20.62 16.65
N ARG A 64 -7.55 -20.82 15.49
CA ARG A 64 -9.00 -20.97 15.34
C ARG A 64 -9.28 -21.84 14.12
N ASP A 65 -10.04 -22.90 14.31
CA ASP A 65 -10.36 -23.91 13.30
C ASP A 65 -9.09 -24.46 12.60
N GLY A 66 -8.12 -24.90 13.40
CA GLY A 66 -6.80 -25.39 12.99
C GLY A 66 -6.64 -26.90 12.95
N GLU A 67 -7.73 -27.68 13.07
CA GLU A 67 -7.71 -29.15 13.17
C GLU A 67 -6.76 -29.83 12.15
N PRO A 68 -6.73 -29.43 10.86
CA PRO A 68 -5.87 -30.09 9.87
C PRO A 68 -4.35 -29.99 10.12
N TYR A 69 -3.93 -29.09 11.01
CA TYR A 69 -2.52 -28.80 11.25
C TYR A 69 -1.99 -29.35 12.58
N ILE A 70 -2.86 -29.67 13.55
CA ILE A 70 -2.45 -29.87 14.94
C ILE A 70 -1.48 -31.05 15.11
N GLU A 71 -1.75 -32.21 14.53
CA GLU A 71 -0.88 -33.40 14.70
C GLU A 71 0.53 -33.12 14.19
N GLN A 72 0.67 -32.63 12.95
CA GLN A 72 1.97 -32.32 12.39
C GLN A 72 2.64 -31.12 13.08
N PHE A 73 1.87 -30.13 13.54
CA PHE A 73 2.42 -29.02 14.32
C PHE A 73 3.06 -29.55 15.62
N VAL A 74 2.37 -30.43 16.34
CA VAL A 74 2.89 -31.02 17.58
C VAL A 74 4.10 -31.91 17.30
N GLU A 75 4.01 -32.80 16.31
CA GLU A 75 5.13 -33.67 15.90
C GLU A 75 6.37 -32.84 15.54
N HIS A 76 6.22 -31.83 14.70
CA HIS A 76 7.34 -31.01 14.27
C HIS A 76 7.98 -30.25 15.44
N TYR A 77 7.19 -29.63 16.31
CA TYR A 77 7.77 -28.80 17.36
C TYR A 77 8.26 -29.59 18.56
N LEU A 78 7.59 -30.67 18.98
CA LEU A 78 8.04 -31.46 20.15
C LEU A 78 9.06 -32.53 19.78
N ASN A 79 8.95 -33.17 18.61
CA ASN A 79 9.80 -34.30 18.24
C ASN A 79 10.94 -33.88 17.31
N ASP A 80 10.65 -33.15 16.22
CA ASP A 80 11.71 -32.78 15.26
C ASP A 80 12.59 -31.64 15.80
N LEU A 81 11.96 -30.57 16.30
CA LEU A 81 12.66 -29.38 16.78
C LEU A 81 13.05 -29.49 18.26
N GLU A 82 12.48 -30.45 18.99
CA GLU A 82 12.70 -30.66 20.43
C GLU A 82 12.36 -29.43 21.30
N ALA A 83 11.33 -28.67 20.91
CA ALA A 83 10.82 -27.59 21.75
C ALA A 83 10.26 -28.17 23.06
N ARG A 84 10.47 -27.43 24.15
CA ARG A 84 10.11 -27.88 25.49
C ARG A 84 8.61 -27.96 25.71
N HIS A 85 7.85 -27.05 25.10
CA HIS A 85 6.41 -26.96 25.30
C HIS A 85 5.73 -26.18 24.19
N ILE A 86 4.47 -26.52 23.89
CA ILE A 86 3.59 -25.79 22.98
C ILE A 86 2.42 -25.20 23.76
N VAL A 87 2.12 -23.93 23.54
CA VAL A 87 0.93 -23.27 24.09
C VAL A 87 0.02 -22.83 22.94
N PHE A 88 -1.14 -23.47 22.83
CA PHE A 88 -2.22 -23.00 21.98
C PHE A 88 -3.09 -22.01 22.75
N LEU A 89 -3.37 -20.87 22.15
CA LEU A 89 -4.48 -20.01 22.53
C LEU A 89 -5.58 -20.18 21.49
N ASP A 90 -6.57 -20.99 21.83
CA ASP A 90 -7.77 -21.16 21.02
C ASP A 90 -8.65 -19.91 21.09
N ASN A 91 -9.03 -19.40 19.92
CA ASN A 91 -9.96 -18.28 19.77
C ASN A 91 -11.36 -18.72 19.34
N GLY A 92 -11.88 -19.74 20.00
CA GLY A 92 -13.24 -20.25 19.77
C GLY A 92 -13.32 -21.07 18.50
N SER A 93 -12.48 -22.11 18.39
CA SER A 93 -12.62 -23.12 17.34
C SER A 93 -13.97 -23.83 17.43
N SER A 94 -14.46 -24.25 16.28
CA SER A 94 -15.73 -24.96 16.08
C SER A 94 -15.54 -26.37 15.51
N ASP A 95 -14.30 -26.73 15.18
CA ASP A 95 -13.86 -28.03 14.70
C ASP A 95 -13.14 -28.83 15.82
N GLY A 96 -12.46 -29.92 15.47
CA GLY A 96 -11.75 -30.80 16.40
C GLY A 96 -10.46 -30.22 17.00
N THR A 97 -10.09 -28.96 16.72
CA THR A 97 -8.80 -28.36 17.14
C THR A 97 -8.48 -28.58 18.61
N VAL A 98 -9.41 -28.24 19.50
CA VAL A 98 -9.19 -28.29 20.96
C VAL A 98 -9.09 -29.74 21.45
N GLU A 99 -9.97 -30.61 20.96
CA GLU A 99 -9.96 -32.03 21.32
C GLU A 99 -8.65 -32.67 20.91
N LEU A 100 -8.22 -32.44 19.67
CA LEU A 100 -6.99 -32.99 19.11
C LEU A 100 -5.75 -32.50 19.86
N ALA A 101 -5.63 -31.18 20.09
CA ALA A 101 -4.52 -30.60 20.85
C ALA A 101 -4.47 -31.11 22.31
N SER A 102 -5.63 -31.38 22.92
CA SER A 102 -5.70 -31.87 24.30
C SER A 102 -5.12 -33.27 24.49
N ARG A 103 -5.07 -34.09 23.43
CA ARG A 103 -4.50 -35.45 23.47
C ARG A 103 -3.02 -35.43 23.86
N TYR A 104 -2.32 -34.36 23.50
CA TYR A 104 -0.90 -34.14 23.75
C TYR A 104 -0.62 -33.38 25.05
N ALA A 105 -1.63 -33.16 25.91
CA ALA A 105 -1.45 -32.37 27.13
C ALA A 105 -0.41 -32.97 28.10
N LYS A 106 -0.22 -34.30 28.06
CA LYS A 106 0.80 -35.00 28.86
C LYS A 106 2.20 -34.94 28.24
N ASP A 107 2.29 -34.62 26.95
CA ASP A 107 3.52 -34.66 26.16
C ASP A 107 4.18 -33.28 26.01
N GLY A 108 3.58 -32.22 26.56
CA GLY A 108 4.12 -30.86 26.50
C GLY A 108 3.20 -29.84 25.81
N VAL A 109 1.87 -30.04 25.86
CA VAL A 109 0.90 -29.10 25.29
C VAL A 109 0.04 -28.45 26.37
N THR A 110 -0.12 -27.12 26.29
CA THR A 110 -1.12 -26.35 27.04
C THR A 110 -2.13 -25.75 26.08
N VAL A 111 -3.42 -25.87 26.40
CA VAL A 111 -4.51 -25.25 25.63
C VAL A 111 -5.20 -24.19 26.50
N LEU A 112 -5.13 -22.94 26.04
CA LEU A 112 -5.84 -21.80 26.58
C LEU A 112 -7.03 -21.47 25.68
N LEU A 113 -8.07 -20.85 26.23
CA LEU A 113 -9.25 -20.39 25.51
C LEU A 113 -9.49 -18.91 25.77
N SER A 114 -9.77 -18.15 24.73
CA SER A 114 -10.41 -16.83 24.85
C SER A 114 -11.42 -16.61 23.73
N LYS A 115 -12.63 -16.19 24.07
CA LYS A 115 -13.68 -15.85 23.10
C LYS A 115 -13.70 -14.35 22.75
N LEU A 116 -12.68 -13.60 23.15
CA LEU A 116 -12.59 -12.17 22.82
C LEU A 116 -12.47 -11.96 21.31
N PRO A 117 -13.02 -10.85 20.76
CA PRO A 117 -13.05 -10.64 19.31
C PRO A 117 -11.64 -10.57 18.69
N TYR A 118 -11.34 -11.50 17.77
CA TYR A 118 -10.04 -11.58 17.09
C TYR A 118 -9.58 -10.24 16.51
N ARG A 119 -10.46 -9.56 15.76
CA ARG A 119 -10.13 -8.31 15.05
C ARG A 119 -9.59 -7.22 15.98
N GLU A 120 -10.08 -7.19 17.22
CA GLU A 120 -9.71 -6.21 18.24
C GLU A 120 -8.50 -6.66 19.08
N TYR A 121 -8.44 -7.96 19.41
CA TYR A 121 -7.48 -8.49 20.38
C TYR A 121 -6.29 -9.23 19.77
N LYS A 122 -6.24 -9.49 18.46
CA LYS A 122 -5.19 -10.33 17.83
C LYS A 122 -3.77 -10.00 18.25
N TYR A 123 -3.39 -8.72 18.29
CA TYR A 123 -2.03 -8.33 18.71
C TYR A 123 -1.84 -8.43 20.23
N LEU A 124 -2.89 -8.19 21.01
CA LEU A 124 -2.85 -8.35 22.46
C LEU A 124 -2.76 -9.82 22.86
N PHE A 125 -3.37 -10.74 22.12
CA PHE A 125 -3.19 -12.18 22.28
C PHE A 125 -1.72 -12.57 22.11
N LYS A 126 -1.06 -12.12 21.02
CA LYS A 126 0.37 -12.39 20.81
C LYS A 126 1.23 -11.83 21.93
N GLN A 127 0.97 -10.59 22.32
CA GLN A 127 1.68 -9.93 23.43
C GLN A 127 1.46 -10.65 24.75
N TYR A 128 0.24 -11.09 25.03
CA TYR A 128 -0.09 -11.85 26.23
C TYR A 128 0.68 -13.18 26.29
N LEU A 129 0.76 -13.91 25.18
CA LEU A 129 1.51 -15.17 25.12
C LEU A 129 3.00 -14.95 25.35
N HIS A 130 3.61 -13.96 24.68
CA HIS A 130 5.02 -13.61 24.93
C HIS A 130 5.26 -13.12 26.36
N GLU A 131 4.40 -12.25 26.90
CA GLU A 131 4.54 -11.74 28.28
C GLU A 131 4.40 -12.86 29.32
N ARG A 132 3.45 -13.79 29.10
CA ARG A 132 3.15 -14.87 30.06
C ARG A 132 4.17 -15.98 30.01
N PHE A 133 4.56 -16.41 28.81
CA PHE A 133 5.42 -17.59 28.65
C PHE A 133 6.87 -17.24 28.35
N GLY A 134 7.17 -16.06 27.79
CA GLY A 134 8.49 -15.74 27.22
C GLY A 134 9.40 -14.84 28.04
N ARG A 135 9.01 -14.44 29.25
CA ARG A 135 9.80 -13.51 30.07
C ARG A 135 11.22 -14.03 30.30
N GLU A 136 12.21 -13.22 29.91
CA GLU A 136 13.66 -13.50 30.04
C GLU A 136 14.11 -14.78 29.32
N ARG A 137 13.36 -15.20 28.29
CA ARG A 137 13.60 -16.43 27.53
C ARG A 137 13.23 -16.26 26.05
N TRP A 138 13.65 -17.23 25.23
CA TRP A 138 13.23 -17.34 23.83
C TRP A 138 11.82 -17.91 23.73
N THR A 139 11.01 -17.32 22.86
CA THR A 139 9.66 -17.79 22.54
C THR A 139 9.45 -17.71 21.05
N LEU A 140 8.95 -18.80 20.48
CA LEU A 140 8.60 -18.90 19.07
C LEU A 140 7.11 -18.67 18.89
N TYR A 141 6.73 -17.60 18.21
CA TYR A 141 5.34 -17.35 17.81
C TYR A 141 5.14 -17.76 16.35
N VAL A 142 4.22 -18.68 16.09
CA VAL A 142 3.90 -19.18 14.75
C VAL A 142 2.39 -19.34 14.57
N ASP A 143 1.90 -19.12 13.34
CA ASP A 143 0.53 -19.44 12.99
C ASP A 143 0.40 -20.98 12.78
N ALA A 144 -0.81 -21.56 12.89
CA ALA A 144 -0.98 -23.02 12.87
C ALA A 144 -0.56 -23.68 11.53
N ASP A 145 -0.56 -22.91 10.45
CA ASP A 145 -0.10 -23.35 9.12
C ASP A 145 1.41 -23.11 8.91
N GLU A 146 2.19 -22.86 9.95
CA GLU A 146 3.62 -22.53 9.87
C GLU A 146 4.51 -23.45 10.71
N LEU A 147 5.48 -24.08 10.04
CA LEU A 147 6.53 -24.91 10.66
C LEU A 147 7.88 -24.19 10.55
N PHE A 148 8.50 -23.87 11.69
CA PHE A 148 9.77 -23.14 11.77
C PHE A 148 10.96 -24.08 11.77
N ASP A 149 11.95 -23.74 10.97
CA ASP A 149 13.22 -24.46 10.93
C ASP A 149 14.37 -23.46 10.71
N TYR A 150 15.61 -23.89 10.97
CA TYR A 150 16.78 -23.04 10.90
C TYR A 150 17.94 -23.72 10.14
N PRO A 151 18.85 -22.91 9.57
CA PRO A 151 19.99 -23.44 8.82
C PRO A 151 20.83 -24.42 9.65
N TYR A 152 21.25 -25.52 9.02
CA TYR A 152 22.06 -26.58 9.60
C TYR A 152 21.42 -27.27 10.81
N SER A 153 20.08 -27.35 10.88
CA SER A 153 19.36 -27.95 12.02
C SER A 153 19.68 -29.44 12.25
N GLU A 154 20.12 -30.17 11.23
CA GLU A 154 20.62 -31.56 11.40
C GLU A 154 21.93 -31.63 12.20
N ALA A 155 22.79 -30.62 12.09
CA ALA A 155 24.09 -30.57 12.76
C ALA A 155 24.04 -29.75 14.06
N VAL A 156 23.24 -28.68 14.08
CA VAL A 156 23.11 -27.76 15.22
C VAL A 156 21.79 -28.04 15.91
N GLY A 157 21.81 -28.75 17.03
CA GLY A 157 20.60 -28.94 17.85
C GLY A 157 20.05 -27.63 18.43
N LEU A 158 18.77 -27.62 18.82
CA LEU A 158 18.07 -26.40 19.23
C LEU A 158 18.78 -25.65 20.37
N GLY A 159 19.29 -26.37 21.37
CA GLY A 159 20.03 -25.77 22.48
C GLY A 159 21.32 -25.07 22.04
N ALA A 160 22.07 -25.64 21.09
CA ALA A 160 23.26 -25.01 20.52
C ALA A 160 22.91 -23.76 19.72
N PHE A 161 21.80 -23.81 18.96
CA PHE A 161 21.26 -22.67 18.22
C PHE A 161 20.87 -21.52 19.16
N LEU A 162 20.05 -21.77 20.19
CA LEU A 162 19.67 -20.75 21.17
C LEU A 162 20.88 -20.25 21.97
N GLY A 163 21.81 -21.14 22.30
CA GLY A 163 23.07 -20.81 22.96
C GLY A 163 23.92 -19.84 22.13
N TYR A 164 23.97 -20.01 20.81
CA TYR A 164 24.62 -19.07 19.91
C TYR A 164 23.97 -17.68 19.95
N LEU A 165 22.63 -17.63 19.85
CA LEU A 165 21.89 -16.37 19.90
C LEU A 165 22.15 -15.63 21.23
N ASN A 166 22.14 -16.38 22.35
CA ASN A 166 22.43 -15.87 23.68
C ASN A 166 23.86 -15.30 23.79
N ARG A 167 24.88 -16.04 23.33
CA ARG A 167 26.29 -15.58 23.37
C ARG A 167 26.51 -14.31 22.55
N LYS A 168 25.81 -14.15 21.43
CA LYS A 168 25.86 -12.95 20.58
C LYS A 168 24.99 -11.80 21.10
N GLY A 169 24.12 -12.06 22.07
CA GLY A 169 23.19 -11.08 22.63
C GLY A 169 22.11 -10.65 21.63
N TYR A 170 21.72 -11.54 20.71
CA TYR A 170 20.58 -11.31 19.83
C TYR A 170 19.26 -11.43 20.59
N THR A 171 18.23 -10.73 20.11
CA THR A 171 16.91 -10.74 20.76
C THR A 171 15.74 -10.98 19.79
N ALA A 172 16.00 -11.08 18.49
CA ALA A 172 15.02 -11.56 17.52
C ALA A 172 15.72 -12.26 16.33
N VAL A 173 15.02 -13.20 15.71
CA VAL A 173 15.49 -13.86 14.48
C VAL A 173 14.48 -13.63 13.36
N ALA A 174 14.98 -13.19 12.20
CA ALA A 174 14.16 -13.07 11.00
C ALA A 174 13.89 -14.47 10.43
N ALA A 175 12.65 -14.74 10.01
CA ALA A 175 12.30 -15.98 9.32
C ALA A 175 11.59 -15.67 8.00
N GLN A 176 11.98 -16.36 6.93
CA GLN A 176 11.41 -16.21 5.59
C GLN A 176 10.33 -17.27 5.38
N MET A 177 9.10 -16.83 5.09
CA MET A 177 8.01 -17.74 4.76
C MET A 177 8.21 -18.35 3.37
N LEU A 178 8.30 -19.68 3.33
CA LEU A 178 8.34 -20.48 2.11
C LEU A 178 6.98 -21.12 1.92
N ASP A 179 6.23 -20.69 0.91
CA ASP A 179 4.91 -21.23 0.61
C ASP A 179 5.04 -22.67 0.07
N MET A 180 4.51 -23.64 0.82
CA MET A 180 4.56 -25.07 0.50
C MET A 180 3.27 -25.53 -0.18
N PHE A 181 3.39 -26.31 -1.25
CA PHE A 181 2.24 -26.76 -2.04
C PHE A 181 2.43 -28.18 -2.60
N PRO A 182 1.32 -28.87 -2.92
CA PRO A 182 1.40 -30.21 -3.46
C PRO A 182 1.67 -30.19 -4.97
N GLU A 183 2.07 -31.35 -5.49
CA GLU A 183 2.23 -31.55 -6.94
C GLU A 183 0.89 -31.51 -7.70
N ARG A 184 -0.13 -32.07 -7.06
CA ARG A 184 -1.47 -32.26 -7.63
C ARG A 184 -2.34 -31.00 -7.50
N PRO A 185 -3.41 -30.87 -8.30
CA PRO A 185 -4.39 -29.79 -8.16
C PRO A 185 -5.06 -29.79 -6.78
N LEU A 186 -5.43 -28.59 -6.33
CA LEU A 186 -6.08 -28.37 -5.02
C LEU A 186 -7.42 -29.10 -4.83
N ILE A 187 -8.08 -29.56 -5.90
CA ILE A 187 -9.37 -30.30 -5.82
C ILE A 187 -9.19 -31.82 -5.78
N SER A 188 -8.01 -32.36 -6.09
CA SER A 188 -7.85 -33.82 -6.16
C SER A 188 -8.08 -34.47 -4.79
N ALA A 189 -8.96 -35.48 -4.70
CA ALA A 189 -9.23 -36.20 -3.45
C ALA A 189 -7.93 -36.76 -2.86
N SER A 190 -7.67 -36.59 -1.55
CA SER A 190 -6.55 -37.30 -0.92
C SER A 190 -6.82 -38.78 -0.91
N VAL A 191 -5.76 -39.58 -1.07
CA VAL A 191 -5.80 -40.94 -0.53
C VAL A 191 -5.93 -40.75 0.98
N ALA A 192 -7.10 -41.07 1.53
CA ALA A 192 -7.42 -40.78 2.91
C ALA A 192 -6.39 -41.44 3.85
N GLY A 193 -5.72 -40.62 4.66
CA GLY A 193 -5.14 -41.02 5.95
C GLY A 193 -3.75 -41.65 5.96
N THR A 194 -2.89 -41.51 4.94
CA THR A 194 -1.57 -42.17 4.94
C THR A 194 -0.35 -41.31 4.64
N VAL A 195 -0.49 -40.05 4.21
CA VAL A 195 0.66 -39.21 3.82
C VAL A 195 0.69 -37.97 4.70
N SER A 196 1.86 -37.67 5.28
CA SER A 196 2.03 -36.50 6.14
C SER A 196 1.88 -35.20 5.34
N LEU A 197 1.51 -34.11 6.02
CA LEU A 197 1.34 -32.79 5.38
C LEU A 197 2.66 -32.29 4.74
N LYS A 198 3.82 -32.69 5.28
CA LYS A 198 5.17 -32.39 4.75
C LYS A 198 5.44 -33.14 3.44
N GLU A 199 5.14 -34.44 3.40
CA GLU A 199 5.31 -35.28 2.20
C GLU A 199 4.36 -34.85 1.09
N GLU A 200 3.12 -34.50 1.42
CA GLU A 200 2.16 -34.06 0.42
C GLU A 200 2.56 -32.69 -0.17
N HIS A 201 2.95 -31.74 0.68
CA HIS A 201 3.24 -30.36 0.30
C HIS A 201 4.75 -30.11 0.28
N ARG A 202 5.45 -30.87 -0.56
CA ARG A 202 6.91 -30.85 -0.67
C ARG A 202 7.47 -29.90 -1.71
N PHE A 203 6.63 -29.17 -2.46
CA PHE A 203 7.09 -28.24 -3.49
C PHE A 203 7.04 -26.78 -3.03
N TYR A 204 7.98 -25.97 -3.52
CA TYR A 204 8.02 -24.51 -3.33
C TYR A 204 8.45 -23.79 -4.61
N ASP A 205 8.26 -22.47 -4.65
CA ASP A 205 8.72 -21.61 -5.74
C ASP A 205 9.15 -20.22 -5.24
N ILE A 206 10.41 -19.87 -5.53
CA ILE A 206 11.05 -18.60 -5.17
C ILE A 206 11.47 -17.78 -6.41
N SER A 207 10.89 -18.06 -7.58
CA SER A 207 11.28 -17.41 -8.84
C SER A 207 10.83 -15.94 -8.94
N GLN A 208 9.82 -15.53 -8.16
CA GLN A 208 9.29 -14.16 -8.15
C GLN A 208 9.41 -13.51 -6.77
N LEU A 209 10.62 -13.11 -6.40
CA LEU A 209 10.87 -12.40 -5.13
C LEU A 209 11.21 -10.93 -5.34
N TRP A 210 10.71 -10.10 -4.44
CA TRP A 210 11.14 -8.73 -4.25
C TRP A 210 11.86 -8.62 -2.92
N ARG A 211 13.14 -8.25 -3.00
CA ARG A 211 14.06 -8.17 -1.87
C ARG A 211 14.47 -6.73 -1.60
N SER A 212 14.55 -6.37 -0.32
CA SER A 212 15.15 -5.12 0.14
C SER A 212 15.90 -5.38 1.43
N SER A 213 17.10 -4.83 1.59
CA SER A 213 17.84 -4.89 2.86
C SER A 213 16.95 -4.45 4.00
N ILE A 214 17.04 -5.17 5.13
CA ILE A 214 16.31 -4.81 6.35
C ILE A 214 16.65 -3.39 6.82
N LYS A 215 17.89 -2.94 6.61
CA LYS A 215 18.38 -1.59 6.95
C LYS A 215 17.68 -0.50 6.14
N ASN A 216 17.19 -0.82 4.94
CA ASN A 216 16.44 0.09 4.08
C ASN A 216 14.94 0.12 4.41
N ASN A 217 14.47 -0.73 5.33
CA ASN A 217 13.06 -0.80 5.69
C ASN A 217 12.77 0.14 6.86
N THR A 218 12.14 1.29 6.57
CA THR A 218 11.84 2.31 7.60
C THR A 218 10.98 1.78 8.75
N HIS A 219 10.18 0.72 8.52
CA HIS A 219 9.38 0.08 9.56
C HIS A 219 10.16 -0.81 10.52
N LEU A 220 11.45 -1.08 10.23
CA LEU A 220 12.33 -1.88 11.06
C LEU A 220 13.54 -1.07 11.54
N SER A 221 13.54 0.25 11.32
CA SER A 221 14.63 1.17 11.68
C SER A 221 14.91 1.27 13.18
N GLY A 222 13.96 0.88 14.03
CA GLY A 222 14.15 0.80 15.48
C GLY A 222 14.88 -0.46 15.98
N ASN A 223 15.44 -1.27 15.06
CA ASN A 223 16.18 -2.49 15.39
C ASN A 223 17.65 -2.36 15.01
N HIS A 224 18.51 -3.06 15.75
CA HIS A 224 19.93 -3.17 15.44
C HIS A 224 20.20 -4.41 14.57
N VAL A 225 20.99 -4.24 13.52
CA VAL A 225 21.43 -5.33 12.62
C VAL A 225 22.92 -5.13 12.37
N GLU A 226 23.71 -6.18 12.56
CA GLU A 226 25.16 -6.14 12.38
C GLU A 226 25.56 -5.67 10.96
N ASP A 227 26.74 -5.07 10.84
CA ASP A 227 27.22 -4.54 9.55
C ASP A 227 27.53 -5.61 8.51
N HIS A 228 28.03 -6.76 8.95
CA HIS A 228 28.30 -7.91 8.10
C HIS A 228 27.02 -8.72 7.79
N ALA A 229 25.92 -8.53 8.52
CA ALA A 229 24.70 -9.30 8.32
C ALA A 229 23.88 -8.77 7.13
N VAL A 230 23.63 -9.65 6.15
CA VAL A 230 22.87 -9.31 4.93
C VAL A 230 21.44 -9.84 5.02
N ILE A 231 20.74 -9.44 6.07
CA ILE A 231 19.34 -9.81 6.27
C ILE A 231 18.44 -8.97 5.37
N GLU A 232 17.59 -9.65 4.61
CA GLU A 232 16.64 -9.03 3.69
C GLU A 232 15.20 -9.15 4.19
N THR A 233 14.41 -8.15 3.82
CA THR A 233 12.95 -8.24 3.78
C THR A 233 12.52 -8.70 2.40
N ILE A 234 11.76 -9.79 2.38
CA ILE A 234 11.29 -10.48 1.18
C ILE A 234 9.78 -10.31 1.08
N SER A 235 9.31 -10.09 -0.14
CA SER A 235 7.91 -10.15 -0.53
C SER A 235 7.80 -10.87 -1.88
N GLY A 236 6.62 -11.35 -2.23
CA GLY A 236 6.42 -12.01 -3.53
C GLY A 236 6.00 -13.46 -3.42
N GLY A 237 6.77 -14.34 -4.06
CA GLY A 237 6.60 -15.78 -4.06
C GLY A 237 5.48 -16.26 -4.99
N ILE A 238 5.19 -17.56 -4.90
CA ILE A 238 4.17 -18.23 -5.71
C ILE A 238 2.79 -17.57 -5.60
N ARG A 239 2.48 -16.98 -4.44
CA ARG A 239 1.22 -16.25 -4.25
C ARG A 239 1.08 -15.03 -5.14
N SER A 240 2.19 -14.34 -5.44
CA SER A 240 2.16 -13.20 -6.36
C SER A 240 1.98 -13.64 -7.80
N LEU A 241 2.63 -14.75 -8.17
CA LEU A 241 2.51 -15.34 -9.50
C LEU A 241 1.09 -15.80 -9.83
N LEU A 242 0.39 -16.36 -8.82
CA LEU A 242 -0.91 -17.00 -9.03
C LEU A 242 -2.10 -16.09 -8.75
N PHE A 243 -1.99 -15.17 -7.78
CA PHE A 243 -3.15 -14.48 -7.23
C PHE A 243 -3.09 -12.96 -7.33
N ASP A 244 -2.09 -12.39 -8.00
CA ASP A 244 -1.96 -10.93 -8.16
C ASP A 244 -2.02 -10.19 -6.80
N VAL A 245 -1.27 -10.72 -5.84
CA VAL A 245 -1.06 -10.14 -4.51
C VAL A 245 0.42 -9.89 -4.27
N ALA A 246 0.76 -9.03 -3.32
CA ALA A 246 2.16 -8.82 -2.89
C ALA A 246 2.32 -9.14 -1.40
N PRO A 247 2.40 -10.43 -1.02
CA PRO A 247 2.50 -10.81 0.38
C PRO A 247 3.91 -10.53 0.89
N LYS A 248 4.01 -10.08 2.15
CA LYS A 248 5.28 -10.02 2.87
C LYS A 248 5.63 -11.44 3.30
N LEU A 249 6.86 -11.86 3.05
CA LEU A 249 7.35 -13.20 3.38
C LEU A 249 8.21 -13.19 4.65
N THR A 250 8.88 -12.09 4.98
CA THR A 250 9.68 -12.02 6.22
C THR A 250 8.82 -11.79 7.47
N LYS A 251 9.02 -12.61 8.50
CA LYS A 251 8.45 -12.49 9.85
C LYS A 251 9.57 -12.46 10.91
N PHE A 252 9.22 -12.16 12.15
CA PHE A 252 10.13 -12.25 13.33
C PHE A 252 9.50 -13.14 14.40
N PRO A 253 9.41 -14.46 14.18
CA PRO A 253 8.66 -15.36 15.05
C PRO A 253 9.42 -15.72 16.34
N LEU A 254 10.75 -15.80 16.28
CA LEU A 254 11.59 -16.20 17.41
C LEU A 254 12.13 -14.94 18.11
N ILE A 255 11.68 -14.70 19.34
CA ILE A 255 11.94 -13.46 20.09
C ILE A 255 12.40 -13.79 21.51
N PHE A 256 13.41 -13.07 21.98
CA PHE A 256 13.83 -13.08 23.38
C PHE A 256 13.16 -11.92 24.13
N SER A 257 12.35 -12.21 25.14
CA SER A 257 11.58 -11.16 25.84
C SER A 257 12.34 -10.62 27.05
N ASP A 258 13.25 -9.67 26.80
CA ASP A 258 14.03 -8.95 27.82
C ASP A 258 13.29 -7.74 28.44
N GLY A 259 12.03 -7.53 28.05
CA GLY A 259 11.22 -6.37 28.44
C GLY A 259 11.49 -5.09 27.63
N ARG A 260 12.46 -5.10 26.71
CA ARG A 260 12.76 -4.00 25.77
C ARG A 260 12.19 -4.31 24.39
N VAL A 261 12.30 -5.56 23.93
CA VAL A 261 11.74 -5.98 22.64
C VAL A 261 10.22 -5.95 22.69
N THR A 262 9.61 -5.31 21.69
CA THR A 262 8.15 -5.32 21.54
C THR A 262 7.74 -6.20 20.36
N PRO A 263 7.12 -7.37 20.61
CA PRO A 263 6.65 -8.24 19.55
C PRO A 263 5.37 -7.69 18.89
N SER A 264 5.29 -7.83 17.57
CA SER A 264 4.06 -7.70 16.78
C SER A 264 3.25 -6.42 17.00
N ASN A 265 3.90 -5.25 17.13
CA ASN A 265 3.23 -3.97 17.32
C ASN A 265 2.48 -3.54 16.03
N ASN A 266 1.24 -4.01 15.89
CA ASN A 266 0.35 -3.83 14.72
C ASN A 266 0.67 -4.66 13.47
N SER A 267 1.67 -5.55 13.49
CA SER A 267 1.93 -6.50 12.39
C SER A 267 2.83 -7.64 12.86
N SER A 268 2.56 -8.88 12.41
CA SER A 268 3.47 -10.04 12.60
C SER A 268 4.76 -9.96 11.77
N HIS A 269 4.84 -9.03 10.82
CA HIS A 269 6.03 -8.76 10.00
C HIS A 269 6.90 -7.65 10.60
N ARG A 270 6.74 -7.34 11.89
CA ARG A 270 7.44 -6.27 12.59
C ARG A 270 7.85 -6.70 13.98
N VAL A 271 9.02 -6.22 14.37
CA VAL A 271 9.57 -6.23 15.72
C VAL A 271 10.16 -4.85 15.97
N ASP A 272 10.07 -4.34 17.20
CA ASP A 272 10.64 -3.06 17.59
C ASP A 272 11.64 -3.26 18.74
N GLY A 273 12.76 -2.53 18.73
CA GLY A 273 13.75 -2.54 19.81
C GLY A 273 14.61 -3.80 19.88
N ALA A 274 14.66 -4.62 18.82
CA ALA A 274 15.41 -5.86 18.80
C ALA A 274 16.83 -5.71 18.25
N ARG A 275 17.74 -6.59 18.71
CA ARG A 275 18.99 -6.89 18.02
C ARG A 275 18.76 -8.14 17.18
N ILE A 276 18.70 -7.97 15.87
CA ILE A 276 18.33 -9.04 14.94
C ILE A 276 19.57 -9.90 14.69
N ALA A 277 19.37 -11.22 14.73
CA ALA A 277 20.43 -12.19 14.48
C ALA A 277 21.08 -12.04 13.10
N ASP A 278 22.34 -12.44 13.00
CA ASP A 278 23.15 -12.46 11.79
C ASP A 278 22.88 -13.70 10.91
N LEU A 279 21.68 -14.25 11.02
CA LEU A 279 21.17 -15.30 10.15
C LEU A 279 19.66 -15.13 9.96
N SER A 280 19.11 -15.79 8.95
CA SER A 280 17.66 -15.91 8.74
C SER A 280 17.22 -17.37 8.73
N CYS A 281 16.09 -17.64 9.36
CA CYS A 281 15.44 -18.94 9.42
C CYS A 281 14.33 -19.07 8.37
N VAL A 282 13.66 -20.22 8.32
CA VAL A 282 12.53 -20.48 7.41
C VAL A 282 11.25 -20.74 8.19
N LEU A 283 10.12 -20.33 7.62
CA LEU A 283 8.79 -20.77 8.01
C LEU A 283 8.17 -21.49 6.81
N TYR A 284 8.08 -22.82 6.87
CA TYR A 284 7.34 -23.60 5.88
C TYR A 284 5.85 -23.32 6.09
N HIS A 285 5.21 -22.70 5.11
CA HIS A 285 3.84 -22.18 5.20
C HIS A 285 2.88 -23.02 4.35
N TYR A 286 2.07 -23.84 5.03
CA TYR A 286 1.18 -24.84 4.47
C TYR A 286 -0.23 -24.30 4.22
N LYS A 287 -0.30 -23.23 3.44
CA LYS A 287 -1.58 -22.55 3.13
C LYS A 287 -2.45 -23.33 2.15
N PHE A 288 -1.84 -24.09 1.26
CA PHE A 288 -2.49 -24.65 0.07
C PHE A 288 -3.11 -26.03 0.28
N LEU A 289 -3.87 -26.19 1.36
CA LEU A 289 -4.65 -27.41 1.61
C LEU A 289 -5.82 -27.55 0.64
N GLN A 290 -6.40 -28.74 0.54
CA GLN A 290 -7.65 -28.96 -0.21
C GLN A 290 -8.80 -28.07 0.28
N SER A 291 -8.86 -27.83 1.59
CA SER A 291 -9.85 -26.95 2.23
C SER A 291 -9.56 -25.45 2.02
N PHE A 292 -8.48 -25.08 1.30
CA PHE A 292 -8.08 -23.68 1.12
C PHE A 292 -9.18 -22.81 0.51
N ARG A 293 -9.98 -23.35 -0.42
CA ARG A 293 -11.12 -22.63 -1.01
C ARG A 293 -12.17 -22.28 0.05
N ASP A 294 -12.55 -23.24 0.89
CA ASP A 294 -13.56 -23.04 1.91
C ASP A 294 -13.04 -22.17 3.07
N HIS A 295 -11.76 -22.31 3.41
CA HIS A 295 -11.07 -21.37 4.29
C HIS A 295 -11.16 -19.95 3.72
N ALA A 296 -10.83 -19.75 2.44
CA ALA A 296 -10.87 -18.43 1.82
C ALA A 296 -12.28 -17.84 1.81
N ARG A 297 -13.33 -18.64 1.56
CA ARG A 297 -14.73 -18.22 1.67
C ARG A 297 -15.08 -17.77 3.08
N ARG A 298 -14.70 -18.55 4.10
CA ARG A 298 -14.90 -18.18 5.51
C ARG A 298 -14.16 -16.88 5.85
N ALA A 299 -12.89 -16.77 5.49
CA ALA A 299 -12.06 -15.59 5.76
C ALA A 299 -12.63 -14.31 5.11
N VAL A 300 -13.17 -14.39 3.90
CA VAL A 300 -13.85 -13.27 3.23
C VAL A 300 -15.17 -12.91 3.93
N LYS A 301 -15.98 -13.92 4.29
CA LYS A 301 -17.25 -13.72 5.01
C LYS A 301 -17.05 -13.05 6.37
N GLU A 302 -16.01 -13.46 7.10
CA GLU A 302 -15.71 -12.92 8.43
C GLU A 302 -15.05 -11.54 8.42
N GLY A 303 -14.24 -11.23 7.39
CA GLY A 303 -13.56 -9.94 7.28
C GLY A 303 -12.55 -9.65 8.40
N ASN A 304 -12.02 -10.69 9.06
CA ASN A 304 -11.14 -10.57 10.23
C ASN A 304 -9.66 -10.31 9.88
N TYR A 305 -9.26 -10.56 8.63
CA TYR A 305 -7.87 -10.46 8.17
C TYR A 305 -7.51 -9.06 7.66
N PHE A 306 -6.22 -8.83 7.38
CA PHE A 306 -5.70 -7.55 6.90
C PHE A 306 -6.48 -7.02 5.68
N ALA A 307 -6.73 -5.71 5.65
CA ALA A 307 -7.48 -5.03 4.60
C ALA A 307 -8.84 -5.68 4.27
N ASP A 308 -9.64 -6.01 5.30
CA ASP A 308 -10.94 -6.70 5.18
C ASP A 308 -10.84 -7.96 4.30
N SER A 309 -9.81 -8.78 4.59
CA SER A 309 -9.50 -10.03 3.89
C SER A 309 -9.16 -9.86 2.39
N PHE A 310 -8.53 -8.74 1.99
CA PHE A 310 -8.16 -8.44 0.59
C PHE A 310 -7.46 -9.60 -0.12
N GLN A 311 -6.41 -10.17 0.49
CA GLN A 311 -5.69 -11.30 -0.12
C GLN A 311 -6.61 -12.51 -0.34
N TYR A 312 -7.48 -12.82 0.63
CA TYR A 312 -8.43 -13.93 0.49
C TYR A 312 -9.49 -13.68 -0.60
N LYS A 313 -9.87 -12.42 -0.85
CA LYS A 313 -10.75 -12.08 -1.99
C LYS A 313 -10.06 -12.38 -3.33
N LYS A 314 -8.78 -12.03 -3.46
CA LYS A 314 -7.96 -12.35 -4.64
C LYS A 314 -7.74 -13.85 -4.81
N TYR A 315 -7.52 -14.58 -3.70
CA TYR A 315 -7.47 -16.04 -3.74
C TYR A 315 -8.77 -16.64 -4.27
N LEU A 316 -9.92 -16.20 -3.75
CA LEU A 316 -11.22 -16.68 -4.22
C LEU A 316 -11.46 -16.36 -5.69
N GLU A 317 -11.13 -15.16 -6.15
CA GLU A 317 -11.32 -14.77 -7.55
C GLU A 317 -10.64 -15.76 -8.51
N VAL A 318 -9.40 -16.14 -8.22
CA VAL A 318 -8.67 -17.12 -9.04
C VAL A 318 -9.23 -18.53 -8.85
N LEU A 319 -9.49 -18.94 -7.62
CA LEU A 319 -10.00 -20.28 -7.32
C LEU A 319 -11.42 -20.54 -7.87
N GLU A 320 -12.21 -19.50 -8.09
CA GLU A 320 -13.54 -19.56 -8.71
C GLU A 320 -13.44 -19.60 -10.24
N LYS A 321 -12.48 -18.88 -10.84
CA LYS A 321 -12.21 -18.93 -12.29
C LYS A 321 -11.47 -20.20 -12.72
N SER A 322 -10.65 -20.77 -11.85
CA SER A 322 -9.81 -21.93 -12.11
C SER A 322 -9.98 -22.97 -11.01
N PRO A 323 -11.03 -23.82 -11.08
CA PRO A 323 -11.30 -24.81 -10.07
C PRO A 323 -10.13 -25.77 -9.82
N GLU A 324 -9.52 -26.28 -10.89
CA GLU A 324 -8.40 -27.24 -10.87
C GLU A 324 -7.03 -26.54 -10.87
N LEU A 325 -6.87 -25.44 -10.12
CA LEU A 325 -5.62 -24.67 -10.11
C LEU A 325 -4.40 -25.57 -9.79
N HIS A 326 -3.51 -25.70 -10.77
CA HIS A 326 -2.19 -26.31 -10.61
C HIS A 326 -1.20 -25.25 -10.11
N ILE A 327 -0.68 -25.43 -8.90
CA ILE A 327 0.29 -24.50 -8.30
C ILE A 327 1.70 -24.76 -8.83
N LYS A 328 2.08 -26.04 -8.98
CA LYS A 328 3.40 -26.44 -9.47
C LYS A 328 3.64 -25.94 -10.89
N ARG A 329 4.83 -25.35 -11.10
CA ARG A 329 5.31 -24.83 -12.38
C ARG A 329 6.68 -25.41 -12.69
N GLU A 330 7.18 -25.15 -13.90
CA GLU A 330 8.54 -25.53 -14.31
C GLU A 330 9.63 -24.93 -13.39
N THR A 331 9.34 -23.77 -12.79
CA THR A 331 10.23 -23.08 -11.84
C THR A 331 10.19 -23.67 -10.42
N SER A 332 9.21 -24.51 -10.11
CA SER A 332 9.01 -25.08 -8.79
C SER A 332 10.01 -26.20 -8.49
N ARG A 333 10.36 -26.37 -7.22
CA ARG A 333 11.32 -27.37 -6.75
C ARG A 333 10.75 -28.16 -5.59
N GLU A 334 11.17 -29.42 -5.49
CA GLU A 334 10.95 -30.23 -4.30
C GLU A 334 11.97 -29.81 -3.23
N LEU A 335 11.51 -29.68 -1.99
CA LEU A 335 12.32 -29.32 -0.84
C LEU A 335 13.16 -30.51 -0.40
N ASP A 336 14.47 -30.31 -0.32
CA ASP A 336 15.42 -31.29 0.22
C ASP A 336 15.68 -31.01 1.72
N GLY A 337 15.84 -29.73 2.08
CA GLY A 337 16.07 -29.30 3.47
C GLY A 337 16.28 -27.79 3.57
N SER A 338 16.48 -27.27 4.78
CA SER A 338 16.68 -25.83 5.00
C SER A 338 18.00 -25.31 4.39
N ASP A 339 19.02 -26.17 4.29
CA ASP A 339 20.35 -25.82 3.79
C ASP A 339 20.36 -25.46 2.30
N GLU A 340 19.56 -26.14 1.46
CA GLU A 340 19.48 -25.79 0.03
C GLU A 340 18.92 -24.37 -0.20
N LEU A 341 18.19 -23.82 0.77
CA LEU A 341 17.67 -22.46 0.71
C LEU A 341 18.77 -21.40 0.92
N ILE A 342 19.89 -21.77 1.55
CA ILE A 342 21.10 -20.94 1.64
C ILE A 342 21.75 -20.83 0.26
N GLU A 343 21.92 -21.96 -0.43
CA GLU A 343 22.50 -22.02 -1.77
C GLU A 343 21.70 -21.20 -2.78
N ARG A 344 20.39 -21.17 -2.60
CA ARG A 344 19.48 -20.37 -3.42
C ARG A 344 19.42 -18.90 -3.04
N GLY A 345 20.17 -18.48 -2.01
CA GLY A 345 20.14 -17.12 -1.48
C GLY A 345 18.78 -16.72 -0.91
N PHE A 346 17.94 -17.68 -0.54
CA PHE A 346 16.68 -17.42 0.15
C PHE A 346 16.92 -17.20 1.64
N LEU A 347 17.83 -17.98 2.24
CA LEU A 347 18.33 -17.80 3.59
C LEU A 347 19.75 -17.21 3.59
N PHE A 348 20.10 -16.55 4.69
CA PHE A 348 21.42 -16.01 4.98
C PHE A 348 21.95 -16.58 6.29
N VAL A 349 23.26 -16.85 6.33
CA VAL A 349 24.01 -17.30 7.51
C VAL A 349 25.35 -16.56 7.56
N SER A 350 25.80 -16.18 8.76
CA SER A 350 27.12 -15.60 8.96
C SER A 350 28.22 -16.66 9.00
N GLU A 351 29.48 -16.24 8.82
CA GLU A 351 30.64 -17.12 9.00
C GLU A 351 30.75 -17.64 10.43
N ASP A 352 30.38 -16.83 11.42
CA ASP A 352 30.38 -17.22 12.83
C ASP A 352 29.38 -18.35 13.11
N TYR A 353 28.18 -18.28 12.52
CA TYR A 353 27.19 -19.34 12.65
C TYR A 353 27.59 -20.62 11.88
N ALA A 354 28.20 -20.47 10.70
CA ALA A 354 28.73 -21.62 9.96
C ALA A 354 29.86 -22.32 10.73
N THR A 355 30.73 -21.57 11.40
CA THR A 355 31.80 -22.12 12.24
C THR A 355 31.23 -22.89 13.44
N LEU A 356 30.12 -22.43 14.01
CA LEU A 356 29.38 -23.20 15.02
C LEU A 356 28.87 -24.52 14.44
N ALA A 357 28.25 -24.51 13.27
CA ALA A 357 27.75 -25.73 12.63
C ALA A 357 28.87 -26.74 12.38
N ASP A 358 30.03 -26.28 11.92
CA ASP A 358 31.23 -27.12 11.75
C ASP A 358 31.70 -27.73 13.08
N THR A 359 31.58 -26.99 14.18
CA THR A 359 31.97 -27.44 15.52
C THR A 359 31.00 -28.47 16.07
N GLU A 360 29.69 -28.25 15.95
CA GLU A 360 28.67 -29.19 16.39
C GLU A 360 28.66 -30.47 15.55
N GLU A 361 28.86 -30.38 14.23
CA GLU A 361 28.97 -31.57 13.39
C GLU A 361 30.19 -32.43 13.77
N ARG A 362 31.34 -31.79 14.06
CA ARG A 362 32.51 -32.51 14.58
C ARG A 362 32.19 -33.18 15.92
N ARG A 363 31.47 -32.50 16.81
CA ARG A 363 31.03 -33.08 18.08
C ARG A 363 30.15 -34.31 17.86
N LEU A 364 29.15 -34.23 16.97
CA LEU A 364 28.26 -35.34 16.62
C LEU A 364 29.01 -36.54 16.03
N LEU A 365 30.01 -36.31 15.17
CA LEU A 365 30.82 -37.40 14.60
C LEU A 365 31.75 -38.06 15.63
N ASN A 366 32.17 -37.32 16.65
CA ASN A 366 33.04 -37.83 17.72
C ASN A 366 32.27 -38.49 18.87
N GLU A 367 31.03 -38.09 19.12
CA GLU A 367 30.21 -38.58 20.24
C GLU A 367 29.09 -39.53 19.79
N GLY A 368 28.81 -39.62 18.49
CA GLY A 368 27.72 -40.40 17.93
C GLY A 368 28.04 -41.88 17.62
N PRO A 369 27.11 -42.63 17.02
CA PRO A 369 27.28 -44.05 16.69
C PRO A 369 28.44 -44.35 15.74
N GLN A 370 28.99 -43.33 15.09
CA GLN A 370 30.10 -43.46 14.12
C GLN A 370 31.49 -43.42 14.76
N THR A 371 31.62 -43.52 16.09
CA THR A 371 32.91 -43.61 16.79
C THR A 371 33.80 -44.75 16.30
N GLU A 372 33.21 -45.83 15.77
CA GLU A 372 33.94 -46.96 15.17
C GLU A 372 34.58 -46.65 13.80
N THR A 373 34.18 -45.54 13.16
CA THR A 373 34.73 -45.11 11.86
C THR A 373 36.13 -44.53 12.06
N PRO A 374 37.15 -44.91 11.26
CA PRO A 374 38.49 -44.33 11.38
C PRO A 374 38.51 -42.80 11.39
N GLU A 375 39.33 -42.20 12.24
CA GLU A 375 39.44 -40.75 12.41
C GLU A 375 39.72 -40.02 11.10
N GLU A 376 40.57 -40.60 10.23
CA GLU A 376 40.87 -40.07 8.90
C GLU A 376 39.62 -39.92 8.02
N ILE A 377 38.70 -40.88 8.09
CA ILE A 377 37.45 -40.87 7.31
C ILE A 377 36.49 -39.82 7.89
N ARG A 378 36.39 -39.71 9.22
CA ARG A 378 35.57 -38.66 9.86
C ARG A 378 36.08 -37.26 9.53
N GLU A 379 37.39 -37.03 9.59
CA GLU A 379 37.99 -35.74 9.21
C GLU A 379 37.86 -35.45 7.70
N ALA A 380 37.92 -36.48 6.84
CA ALA A 380 37.64 -36.31 5.42
C ALA A 380 36.17 -35.92 5.17
N LEU A 381 35.21 -36.55 5.87
CA LEU A 381 33.79 -36.23 5.80
C LEU A 381 33.52 -34.79 6.28
N LEU A 382 34.09 -34.39 7.41
CA LEU A 382 34.01 -33.03 7.93
C LEU A 382 34.52 -32.00 6.91
N ARG A 383 35.70 -32.26 6.31
CA ARG A 383 36.25 -31.36 5.28
C ARG A 383 35.37 -31.29 4.05
N ALA A 384 34.71 -32.38 3.66
CA ALA A 384 33.77 -32.40 2.55
C ALA A 384 32.54 -31.54 2.87
N ARG A 385 31.91 -31.75 4.04
CA ARG A 385 30.74 -30.97 4.51
C ARG A 385 31.05 -29.48 4.66
N GLN A 386 32.21 -29.13 5.23
CA GLN A 386 32.69 -27.75 5.33
C GLN A 386 32.85 -27.09 3.96
N ARG A 387 33.38 -27.82 2.97
CA ARG A 387 33.50 -27.33 1.58
C ARG A 387 32.13 -27.12 0.96
N GLU A 388 31.20 -28.05 1.14
CA GLU A 388 29.82 -27.93 0.65
C GLU A 388 29.13 -26.70 1.24
N ARG A 389 29.19 -26.49 2.56
CA ARG A 389 28.60 -25.30 3.21
C ARG A 389 29.17 -23.99 2.65
N ARG A 390 30.50 -23.89 2.56
CA ARG A 390 31.16 -22.68 2.02
C ARG A 390 30.79 -22.44 0.56
N GLN A 391 30.77 -23.51 -0.24
CA GLN A 391 30.36 -23.44 -1.64
C GLN A 391 28.90 -22.99 -1.78
N GLY A 392 28.00 -23.53 -0.96
CA GLY A 392 26.60 -23.14 -0.90
C GLY A 392 26.42 -21.66 -0.55
N GLN A 393 27.11 -21.17 0.47
CA GLN A 393 27.11 -19.75 0.85
C GLN A 393 27.62 -18.85 -0.29
N GLU A 394 28.72 -19.22 -0.95
CA GLU A 394 29.28 -18.48 -2.07
C GLU A 394 28.31 -18.44 -3.27
N ILE A 395 27.69 -19.58 -3.61
CA ILE A 395 26.67 -19.67 -4.66
C ILE A 395 25.45 -18.80 -4.31
N GLY A 396 25.01 -18.82 -3.06
CA GLY A 396 23.90 -17.99 -2.58
C GLY A 396 24.20 -16.50 -2.67
N GLU A 397 25.41 -16.08 -2.29
CA GLU A 397 25.86 -14.69 -2.43
C GLU A 397 25.96 -14.26 -3.90
N LEU A 398 26.55 -15.09 -4.75
CA LEU A 398 26.66 -14.82 -6.18
C LEU A 398 25.28 -14.73 -6.84
N SER A 399 24.34 -15.60 -6.45
CA SER A 399 22.95 -15.58 -6.94
C SER A 399 22.24 -14.29 -6.55
N ARG A 400 22.39 -13.82 -5.30
CA ARG A 400 21.85 -12.52 -4.85
C ARG A 400 22.45 -11.35 -5.63
N ARG A 401 23.78 -11.31 -5.77
CA ARG A 401 24.48 -10.27 -6.55
C ARG A 401 24.01 -10.27 -8.01
N LEU A 402 23.72 -11.43 -8.59
CA LEU A 402 23.17 -11.54 -9.94
C LEU A 402 21.77 -10.93 -10.04
N GLU A 403 20.85 -11.30 -9.15
CA GLU A 403 19.50 -10.74 -9.11
C GLU A 403 19.51 -9.21 -8.93
N GLU A 404 20.42 -8.68 -8.11
CA GLU A 404 20.63 -7.23 -7.98
C GLU A 404 21.10 -6.59 -9.28
N ARG A 405 22.07 -7.20 -9.98
CA ARG A 405 22.56 -6.70 -11.27
C ARG A 405 21.50 -6.77 -12.36
N GLU A 406 20.69 -7.82 -12.41
CA GLU A 406 19.56 -7.91 -13.34
C GLU A 406 18.52 -6.81 -13.07
N ARG A 407 18.21 -6.55 -11.80
CA ARG A 407 17.34 -5.43 -11.39
C ARG A 407 17.94 -4.07 -11.78
N GLU A 408 19.24 -3.89 -11.57
CA GLU A 408 19.97 -2.68 -11.96
C GLU A 408 19.94 -2.48 -13.48
N ILE A 409 20.22 -3.52 -14.27
CA ILE A 409 20.11 -3.51 -15.73
C ILE A 409 18.69 -3.14 -16.14
N GLY A 410 17.66 -3.73 -15.52
CA GLY A 410 16.27 -3.38 -15.78
C GLY A 410 15.97 -1.91 -15.50
N ARG A 411 16.50 -1.36 -14.40
CA ARG A 411 16.37 0.05 -14.03
C ARG A 411 17.07 0.97 -15.03
N LEU A 412 18.34 0.71 -15.33
CA LEU A 412 19.14 1.48 -16.28
C LEU A 412 18.55 1.41 -17.69
N THR A 413 18.03 0.25 -18.11
CA THR A 413 17.34 0.10 -19.40
C THR A 413 16.08 0.95 -19.47
N ARG A 414 15.27 0.99 -18.40
CA ARG A 414 14.10 1.88 -18.32
C ARG A 414 14.50 3.36 -18.34
N GLN A 415 15.55 3.74 -17.62
CA GLN A 415 16.09 5.10 -17.64
C GLN A 415 16.62 5.47 -19.02
N LEU A 416 17.39 4.61 -19.67
CA LEU A 416 17.92 4.79 -21.01
C LEU A 416 16.77 5.00 -22.02
N ARG A 417 15.74 4.15 -21.99
CA ARG A 417 14.54 4.31 -22.84
C ARG A 417 13.87 5.67 -22.63
N ARG A 418 13.79 6.16 -21.39
CA ARG A 418 13.24 7.49 -21.06
C ARG A 418 14.14 8.61 -21.60
N SER A 419 15.45 8.53 -21.41
CA SER A 419 16.41 9.56 -21.83
C SER A 419 16.63 9.59 -23.35
N GLU A 420 16.57 8.46 -24.04
CA GLU A 420 16.54 8.40 -25.51
C GLU A 420 15.26 9.00 -26.10
N ARG A 421 14.10 8.82 -25.44
CA ARG A 421 12.86 9.53 -25.83
C ARG A 421 13.01 11.05 -25.68
N ARG A 422 13.64 11.52 -24.60
CA ARG A 422 13.92 12.96 -24.41
C ARG A 422 14.90 13.51 -25.46
N LEU A 423 15.95 12.77 -25.80
CA LEU A 423 16.91 13.15 -26.83
C LEU A 423 16.24 13.30 -28.20
N ARG A 424 15.46 12.30 -28.63
CA ARG A 424 14.68 12.35 -29.88
C ARG A 424 13.73 13.54 -29.93
N ASN A 425 13.05 13.83 -28.81
CA ASN A 425 12.15 14.97 -28.72
C ASN A 425 12.88 16.33 -28.77
N ARG A 426 14.16 16.39 -28.38
CA ARG A 426 15.00 17.59 -28.45
C ARG A 426 15.56 17.81 -29.85
N GLU A 427 16.05 16.77 -30.50
CA GLU A 427 16.52 16.83 -31.90
C GLU A 427 15.42 17.34 -32.83
N ASN A 428 14.17 16.96 -32.56
CA ASN A 428 12.99 17.41 -33.31
C ASN A 428 12.52 18.85 -33.02
N ARG A 429 13.05 19.55 -32.00
CA ARG A 429 12.50 20.85 -31.54
C ARG A 429 13.44 22.06 -31.67
N GLY A 430 14.69 21.89 -32.12
CA GLY A 430 15.65 23.00 -32.25
C GLY A 430 16.06 23.56 -30.89
N GLY A 431 17.29 23.28 -30.45
CA GLY A 431 17.70 23.35 -29.04
C GLY A 431 17.56 24.70 -28.31
N GLY A 432 17.28 24.60 -27.01
CA GLY A 432 17.41 25.62 -25.95
C GLY A 432 17.35 24.93 -24.58
N GLU A 433 18.14 25.41 -23.63
CA GLU A 433 18.63 24.82 -22.35
C GLU A 433 17.56 24.24 -21.38
N ALA A 434 17.80 23.30 -20.45
CA ALA A 434 19.03 22.87 -19.77
C ALA A 434 19.12 21.33 -19.57
N GLY A 435 20.35 20.81 -19.56
CA GLY A 435 20.70 19.38 -19.51
C GLY A 435 21.10 18.84 -20.89
N ASP A 436 22.09 17.94 -20.99
CA ASP A 436 22.47 17.26 -22.24
C ASP A 436 21.94 15.81 -22.23
N PRO A 437 20.72 15.53 -22.76
CA PRO A 437 20.19 14.18 -22.88
C PRO A 437 21.10 13.27 -23.71
N ALA A 438 21.91 13.82 -24.61
CA ALA A 438 22.88 13.04 -25.37
C ALA A 438 24.00 12.55 -24.44
N ARG A 439 24.48 13.41 -23.53
CA ARG A 439 25.41 13.00 -22.47
C ARG A 439 24.80 11.97 -21.52
N GLU A 440 23.56 12.16 -21.09
CA GLU A 440 22.85 11.21 -20.22
C GLU A 440 22.66 9.85 -20.89
N VAL A 441 22.29 9.83 -22.18
CA VAL A 441 22.19 8.59 -22.98
C VAL A 441 23.56 7.93 -23.16
N ARG A 442 24.63 8.70 -23.43
CA ARG A 442 26.00 8.18 -23.52
C ARG A 442 26.45 7.56 -22.19
N GLU A 443 26.18 8.25 -21.09
CA GLU A 443 26.49 7.79 -19.73
C GLU A 443 25.76 6.49 -19.39
N LEU A 444 24.44 6.44 -19.61
CA LEU A 444 23.63 5.25 -19.33
C LEU A 444 24.02 4.06 -20.22
N LYS A 445 24.34 4.29 -21.50
CA LYS A 445 24.87 3.25 -22.40
C LYS A 445 26.23 2.75 -21.93
N ARG A 446 27.10 3.64 -21.45
CA ARG A 446 28.40 3.27 -20.88
C ARG A 446 28.23 2.42 -19.63
N GLN A 447 27.40 2.83 -18.68
CA GLN A 447 27.09 2.06 -17.46
C GLN A 447 26.53 0.67 -17.78
N LEU A 448 25.57 0.57 -18.71
CA LEU A 448 25.03 -0.72 -19.19
C LEU A 448 26.12 -1.59 -19.84
N HIS A 449 27.02 -0.99 -20.62
CA HIS A 449 28.12 -1.70 -21.25
C HIS A 449 29.17 -2.16 -20.23
N GLU A 450 29.54 -1.33 -19.26
CA GLU A 450 30.46 -1.66 -18.16
C GLU A 450 29.92 -2.84 -17.33
N ILE A 451 28.63 -2.83 -16.99
CA ILE A 451 28.00 -3.95 -16.27
C ILE A 451 28.05 -5.22 -17.11
N ARG A 452 27.64 -5.16 -18.38
CA ARG A 452 27.60 -6.32 -19.29
C ARG A 452 28.99 -6.86 -19.67
N THR A 453 30.02 -6.03 -19.62
CA THR A 453 31.41 -6.43 -19.91
C THR A 453 32.21 -6.74 -18.65
N SER A 454 31.67 -6.54 -17.45
CA SER A 454 32.33 -6.90 -16.20
C SER A 454 32.70 -8.40 -16.16
N ARG A 455 33.81 -8.71 -15.49
CA ARG A 455 34.26 -10.10 -15.28
C ARG A 455 33.21 -10.91 -14.53
N SER A 456 32.55 -10.29 -13.56
CA SER A 456 31.42 -10.85 -12.80
C SER A 456 30.26 -11.22 -13.73
N TRP A 457 29.79 -10.33 -14.60
CA TRP A 457 28.67 -10.62 -15.51
C TRP A 457 29.00 -11.73 -16.51
N ARG A 458 30.24 -11.78 -17.02
CA ARG A 458 30.74 -12.83 -17.93
C ARG A 458 30.89 -14.19 -17.26
N LEU A 459 31.36 -14.23 -16.01
CA LEU A 459 31.42 -15.47 -15.21
C LEU A 459 30.01 -16.00 -14.95
N ILE A 460 29.08 -15.10 -14.64
CA ILE A 460 27.69 -15.45 -14.31
C ILE A 460 26.89 -15.92 -15.53
N THR A 461 27.05 -15.30 -16.71
CA THR A 461 26.41 -15.79 -17.94
C THR A 461 26.93 -17.17 -18.36
N LYS A 462 28.20 -17.49 -18.07
CA LYS A 462 28.74 -18.85 -18.25
C LYS A 462 28.09 -19.86 -17.30
N LEU A 463 27.86 -19.50 -16.03
CA LEU A 463 27.19 -20.37 -15.05
C LEU A 463 25.71 -20.62 -15.42
N GLN A 464 24.99 -19.61 -15.92
CA GLN A 464 23.64 -19.79 -16.48
C GLN A 464 23.64 -20.67 -17.74
N GLY A 465 24.69 -20.60 -18.58
CA GLY A 465 24.86 -21.44 -19.76
C GLY A 465 25.21 -22.92 -19.49
N ILE A 466 25.63 -23.25 -18.26
CA ILE A 466 25.82 -24.65 -17.82
C ILE A 466 24.46 -25.27 -17.46
N LYS A 467 23.50 -24.49 -16.92
CA LYS A 467 22.12 -24.94 -16.64
C LYS A 467 21.32 -25.31 -17.90
N THR A 468 21.66 -24.75 -19.07
CA THR A 468 20.92 -25.00 -20.33
C THR A 468 21.45 -26.17 -21.16
N ARG A 469 22.54 -26.83 -20.75
CA ARG A 469 23.15 -27.94 -21.52
C ARG A 469 22.71 -29.34 -21.09
N THR A 470 21.99 -29.49 -19.99
CA THR A 470 21.56 -30.80 -19.47
C THR A 470 20.11 -31.16 -19.74
N LEU A 471 19.31 -30.31 -20.41
CA LEU A 471 17.91 -30.63 -20.72
C LEU A 471 17.55 -30.22 -22.15
N GLY A 472 17.35 -31.22 -23.01
CA GLY A 472 16.57 -31.11 -24.24
C GLY A 472 16.95 -32.13 -25.32
N PRO A 473 16.05 -33.07 -25.68
CA PRO A 473 16.09 -33.69 -26.99
C PRO A 473 15.27 -32.89 -28.01
N LYS A 474 15.98 -32.55 -29.09
CA LYS A 474 15.59 -32.31 -30.49
C LYS A 474 14.10 -32.35 -30.87
N GLY A 475 13.65 -31.25 -31.48
CA GLY A 475 12.57 -31.20 -32.47
C GLY A 475 12.83 -30.10 -33.49
N LYS A 476 13.04 -30.47 -34.76
CA LYS A 476 13.22 -29.57 -35.93
C LYS A 476 11.86 -29.28 -36.58
N GLY A 477 11.71 -28.08 -37.16
CA GLY A 477 10.73 -27.78 -38.23
C GLY A 477 10.38 -26.30 -38.31
N GLY A 478 10.81 -25.60 -39.36
CA GLY A 478 10.65 -24.14 -39.62
C GLY A 478 9.24 -23.69 -40.03
N PRO A 479 9.03 -22.56 -40.77
CA PRO A 479 10.00 -21.74 -41.52
C PRO A 479 9.98 -20.23 -41.21
N GLU A 480 10.89 -19.52 -41.88
CA GLU A 480 11.14 -18.07 -41.83
C GLU A 480 10.15 -17.22 -42.65
N SER A 481 10.17 -15.92 -42.31
CA SER A 481 9.81 -14.71 -43.09
C SER A 481 8.41 -14.12 -42.93
N GLU A 482 8.33 -12.90 -42.36
CA GLU A 482 7.98 -11.67 -43.09
C GLU A 482 8.03 -10.41 -42.18
N GLY A 483 8.79 -9.38 -42.62
CA GLY A 483 8.50 -7.94 -42.47
C GLY A 483 8.70 -7.21 -41.12
N PRO A 484 9.56 -6.16 -41.05
CA PRO A 484 9.55 -5.22 -39.92
C PRO A 484 8.30 -4.33 -39.98
N SER A 485 7.56 -4.31 -38.87
CA SER A 485 6.38 -3.49 -38.64
C SER A 485 6.69 -1.99 -38.84
N LYS A 486 5.79 -1.27 -39.53
CA LYS A 486 5.93 0.17 -39.86
C LYS A 486 6.17 1.05 -38.61
N PRO A 487 7.01 2.10 -38.70
CA PRO A 487 7.26 3.02 -37.59
C PRO A 487 6.03 3.85 -37.19
N LEU A 488 5.81 3.96 -35.88
CA LEU A 488 4.73 4.73 -35.21
C LEU A 488 4.61 6.20 -35.68
N ALA A 489 5.67 6.76 -36.26
CA ALA A 489 5.68 8.12 -36.80
C ALA A 489 4.83 8.29 -38.07
N GLN A 490 4.70 7.24 -38.91
CA GLN A 490 3.83 7.28 -40.10
C GLN A 490 2.35 7.12 -39.72
N VAL A 491 2.05 6.32 -38.68
CA VAL A 491 0.68 6.16 -38.17
C VAL A 491 0.15 7.47 -37.56
N VAL A 492 1.03 8.27 -36.93
CA VAL A 492 0.67 9.57 -36.33
C VAL A 492 0.60 10.70 -37.38
N ALA A 493 1.35 10.60 -38.47
CA ALA A 493 1.31 11.56 -39.57
C ALA A 493 0.07 11.39 -40.45
N GLU A 494 -0.32 10.15 -40.79
CA GLU A 494 -1.51 9.88 -41.62
C GLU A 494 -2.83 10.17 -40.90
N GLN A 495 -2.86 10.23 -39.56
CA GLN A 495 -4.03 10.68 -38.80
C GLN A 495 -4.14 12.21 -38.68
N ARG A 496 -3.06 12.96 -38.89
CA ARG A 496 -3.09 14.43 -38.89
C ARG A 496 -3.66 15.02 -40.18
N GLU A 497 -3.50 14.34 -41.32
CA GLU A 497 -3.99 14.82 -42.62
C GLU A 497 -5.47 14.51 -42.91
N LYS A 498 -6.19 13.81 -42.02
CA LYS A 498 -7.63 13.51 -42.18
C LYS A 498 -8.59 14.34 -41.31
N SER A 499 -8.12 15.38 -40.63
CA SER A 499 -9.00 16.26 -39.87
C SER A 499 -8.91 17.69 -40.38
N GLU A 500 -9.88 18.08 -41.21
CA GLU A 500 -10.17 19.48 -41.51
C GLU A 500 -10.42 20.28 -40.20
N PRO A 501 -10.10 21.58 -40.16
CA PRO A 501 -10.30 22.42 -38.99
C PRO A 501 -11.81 22.66 -38.79
N ARG A 502 -12.46 21.75 -38.05
CA ARG A 502 -13.79 22.02 -37.52
C ARG A 502 -13.67 23.09 -36.43
N SER A 503 -14.47 24.13 -36.58
CA SER A 503 -14.51 25.35 -35.78
C SER A 503 -14.33 25.13 -34.28
N SER A 504 -13.59 26.05 -33.65
CA SER A 504 -13.34 26.20 -32.21
C SER A 504 -14.60 26.43 -31.35
N GLU A 505 -15.79 26.17 -31.87
CA GLU A 505 -17.08 26.33 -31.19
C GLU A 505 -17.63 25.01 -30.63
N ARG A 506 -17.09 23.85 -31.01
CA ARG A 506 -17.56 22.54 -30.49
C ARG A 506 -16.91 22.05 -29.19
N PHE A 507 -15.89 22.73 -28.66
CA PHE A 507 -15.14 22.27 -27.49
C PHE A 507 -15.69 22.76 -26.13
N SER A 508 -16.96 23.16 -26.03
CA SER A 508 -17.44 23.91 -24.84
C SER A 508 -18.66 23.37 -24.07
N GLU A 509 -19.16 22.16 -24.37
CA GLU A 509 -20.37 21.67 -23.69
C GLU A 509 -20.14 20.66 -22.54
N GLU A 510 -18.92 20.12 -22.34
CA GLU A 510 -18.73 18.99 -21.40
C GLU A 510 -17.62 19.13 -20.35
N LEU A 511 -16.75 20.15 -20.40
CA LEU A 511 -15.65 20.32 -19.44
C LEU A 511 -16.12 21.02 -18.15
N ARG A 512 -15.97 20.34 -17.00
CA ARG A 512 -16.45 20.84 -15.69
C ARG A 512 -15.29 21.22 -14.76
N PRO A 513 -15.36 22.40 -14.08
CA PRO A 513 -14.34 22.79 -13.11
C PRO A 513 -14.30 21.86 -11.88
N LEU A 514 -13.09 21.42 -11.51
CA LEU A 514 -12.85 20.64 -10.29
C LEU A 514 -11.96 21.41 -9.31
N PHE A 515 -12.42 21.64 -8.09
CA PHE A 515 -11.66 22.34 -7.07
C PHE A 515 -11.25 21.39 -5.94
N VAL A 516 -9.95 21.30 -5.68
CA VAL A 516 -9.40 20.52 -4.56
C VAL A 516 -8.92 21.47 -3.46
N GLY A 517 -9.41 21.27 -2.24
CA GLY A 517 -9.13 22.13 -1.09
C GLY A 517 -9.07 21.35 0.23
N GLY A 518 -9.04 22.08 1.33
CA GLY A 518 -8.93 21.53 2.69
C GLY A 518 -8.12 22.47 3.57
N CYS A 519 -8.13 22.25 4.90
CA CYS A 519 -7.23 22.99 5.77
C CYS A 519 -5.78 22.84 5.28
N GLN A 520 -4.98 23.88 5.44
CA GLN A 520 -3.57 23.80 5.10
C GLN A 520 -2.93 22.69 5.92
N ARG A 521 -2.04 21.91 5.28
CA ARG A 521 -1.40 20.71 5.87
C ARG A 521 -2.29 19.45 5.92
N SER A 522 -3.44 19.43 5.23
CA SER A 522 -4.28 18.22 5.09
C SER A 522 -3.92 17.29 3.91
N GLY A 523 -2.70 17.36 3.37
CA GLY A 523 -2.24 16.44 2.31
C GLY A 523 -2.75 16.69 0.88
N THR A 524 -3.38 17.83 0.61
CA THR A 524 -3.96 18.20 -0.70
C THR A 524 -3.01 18.08 -1.90
N THR A 525 -1.70 18.22 -1.71
CA THR A 525 -0.72 18.07 -2.81
C THR A 525 -0.54 16.62 -3.25
N ALA A 526 -0.48 15.68 -2.31
CA ALA A 526 -0.37 14.26 -2.64
C ALA A 526 -1.67 13.75 -3.29
N PHE A 527 -2.81 14.27 -2.82
CA PHE A 527 -4.12 13.90 -3.36
C PHE A 527 -4.32 14.28 -4.83
N ILE A 528 -3.74 15.39 -5.30
CA ILE A 528 -3.86 15.73 -6.73
C ILE A 528 -2.93 14.92 -7.61
N ASP A 529 -1.79 14.43 -7.11
CA ASP A 529 -0.96 13.52 -7.91
C ASP A 529 -1.76 12.27 -8.25
N TYR A 530 -2.49 11.77 -7.26
CA TYR A 530 -3.41 10.64 -7.38
C TYR A 530 -4.49 10.90 -8.43
N LEU A 531 -5.27 11.98 -8.29
CA LEU A 531 -6.30 12.32 -9.29
C LEU A 531 -5.74 12.47 -10.71
N ASN A 532 -4.52 13.00 -10.84
CA ASN A 532 -3.86 13.19 -12.13
C ASN A 532 -3.29 11.92 -12.75
N GLU A 533 -3.33 10.76 -12.10
CA GLU A 533 -3.06 9.48 -12.79
C GLU A 533 -4.21 9.10 -13.74
N HIS A 534 -5.43 9.55 -13.47
CA HIS A 534 -6.60 9.25 -14.29
C HIS A 534 -6.68 10.13 -15.55
N GLU A 535 -6.77 9.54 -16.73
CA GLU A 535 -6.71 10.26 -18.01
C GLU A 535 -7.77 11.35 -18.23
N GLU A 536 -8.97 11.18 -17.65
CA GLU A 536 -10.08 12.14 -17.78
C GLU A 536 -10.01 13.32 -16.77
N ILE A 537 -8.99 13.34 -15.89
CA ILE A 537 -8.85 14.35 -14.83
C ILE A 537 -7.51 15.09 -14.96
N LEU A 538 -7.58 16.42 -14.89
CA LEU A 538 -6.42 17.31 -14.81
C LEU A 538 -6.62 18.35 -13.70
N VAL A 539 -5.85 18.27 -12.62
CA VAL A 539 -5.88 19.25 -11.51
C VAL A 539 -4.49 19.86 -11.31
N CYS A 540 -4.38 21.17 -11.50
CA CYS A 540 -3.12 21.89 -11.32
C CYS A 540 -2.82 22.22 -9.84
N HIS A 541 -1.56 22.57 -9.55
CA HIS A 541 -1.11 22.88 -8.19
C HIS A 541 -1.00 24.39 -8.00
N GLU A 542 -1.95 24.99 -7.28
CA GLU A 542 -1.95 26.40 -6.91
C GLU A 542 -1.73 27.35 -8.11
N ARG A 543 -2.33 26.97 -9.26
CA ARG A 543 -2.17 27.66 -10.54
C ARG A 543 -2.69 29.09 -10.46
N TYR A 544 -3.82 29.30 -9.81
CA TYR A 544 -4.47 30.61 -9.71
C TYR A 544 -4.38 31.20 -8.30
N LYS A 545 -3.35 30.84 -7.53
CA LYS A 545 -3.20 31.25 -6.13
C LYS A 545 -3.12 32.77 -5.91
N ARG A 546 -2.56 33.53 -6.86
CA ARG A 546 -2.48 35.00 -6.78
C ARG A 546 -3.67 35.72 -7.42
N LEU A 547 -4.54 34.99 -8.12
CA LEU A 547 -5.78 35.58 -8.60
C LEU A 547 -6.77 35.72 -7.44
N ARG A 548 -7.49 36.83 -7.43
CA ARG A 548 -8.65 36.98 -6.54
C ARG A 548 -9.69 35.91 -6.88
N ARG A 549 -10.33 35.35 -5.86
CA ARG A 549 -11.29 34.23 -6.00
C ARG A 549 -12.47 34.59 -6.90
N ASP A 550 -12.90 35.83 -6.88
CA ASP A 550 -13.98 36.33 -7.73
C ASP A 550 -13.62 36.42 -9.22
N ARG A 551 -12.33 36.25 -9.58
CA ARG A 551 -11.84 36.22 -10.96
C ARG A 551 -11.52 34.81 -11.47
N ILE A 552 -11.69 33.79 -10.63
CA ILE A 552 -11.52 32.40 -11.05
C ILE A 552 -12.83 31.97 -11.72
N ALA A 553 -12.76 31.71 -13.03
CA ALA A 553 -13.92 31.50 -13.89
C ALA A 553 -13.65 30.38 -14.93
N PRO A 554 -14.70 29.80 -15.56
CA PRO A 554 -14.58 28.68 -16.50
C PRO A 554 -13.59 28.89 -17.64
N ASP A 555 -13.41 30.12 -18.14
CA ASP A 555 -12.44 30.40 -19.19
C ASP A 555 -10.99 30.13 -18.78
N LEU A 556 -10.72 30.02 -17.48
CA LEU A 556 -9.41 29.61 -16.94
C LEU A 556 -9.19 28.09 -16.95
N PHE A 557 -10.23 27.29 -17.19
CA PHE A 557 -10.22 25.83 -17.10
C PHE A 557 -10.37 25.16 -18.48
N THR A 558 -9.89 25.80 -19.55
CA THR A 558 -9.61 25.10 -20.81
C THR A 558 -8.23 24.45 -20.76
N PHE A 559 -8.02 23.41 -21.58
CA PHE A 559 -6.72 22.72 -21.63
C PHE A 559 -5.59 23.68 -22.00
N GLU A 560 -5.79 24.58 -22.95
CA GLU A 560 -4.77 25.56 -23.35
C GLU A 560 -4.54 26.60 -22.26
N ARG A 561 -5.63 27.11 -21.67
CA ARG A 561 -5.54 28.23 -20.74
C ARG A 561 -4.94 27.81 -19.41
N ILE A 562 -5.29 26.64 -18.89
CA ILE A 562 -4.78 26.18 -17.60
C ILE A 562 -3.26 25.93 -17.64
N LEU A 563 -2.73 25.68 -18.84
CA LEU A 563 -1.32 25.46 -19.11
C LEU A 563 -0.51 26.72 -19.44
N ASP A 564 -1.18 27.83 -19.76
CA ASP A 564 -0.53 29.12 -20.01
C ASP A 564 -0.14 29.80 -18.69
N TYR A 565 1.06 29.52 -18.14
CA TYR A 565 1.56 30.08 -16.88
C TYR A 565 1.94 31.57 -17.00
N ARG A 566 1.25 32.42 -16.24
CA ARG A 566 1.53 33.87 -16.20
C ARG A 566 2.11 34.29 -14.83
N PRO A 567 3.19 35.10 -14.79
CA PRO A 567 3.92 35.43 -13.54
C PRO A 567 3.08 36.04 -12.39
N ARG A 568 1.96 36.70 -12.71
CA ARG A 568 1.09 37.37 -11.74
C ARG A 568 -0.01 36.48 -11.15
N GLU A 569 -0.13 35.23 -11.58
CA GLU A 569 -1.27 34.37 -11.25
C GLU A 569 -0.96 33.28 -10.22
N THR A 570 0.33 32.95 -10.02
CA THR A 570 0.79 31.93 -9.08
C THR A 570 1.97 32.42 -8.22
N ASN A 571 2.15 31.85 -7.04
CA ASN A 571 3.21 32.16 -6.08
C ASN A 571 4.54 31.44 -6.36
N LYS A 572 4.68 30.75 -7.50
CA LYS A 572 5.82 29.87 -7.82
C LYS A 572 6.80 30.39 -8.90
N PRO A 573 7.14 31.70 -9.03
CA PRO A 573 8.03 32.17 -10.10
C PRO A 573 9.54 31.87 -9.90
N GLN A 574 9.96 31.34 -8.75
CA GLN A 574 11.40 31.15 -8.44
C GLN A 574 11.94 29.75 -8.77
N ASN A 575 11.10 28.82 -9.24
CA ASN A 575 11.52 27.43 -9.50
C ASN A 575 10.68 26.82 -10.62
N ILE A 576 10.58 27.55 -11.74
CA ILE A 576 9.69 27.21 -12.85
C ILE A 576 10.02 25.83 -13.42
N ASP A 577 11.30 25.45 -13.50
CA ASP A 577 11.73 24.20 -14.13
C ASP A 577 11.28 22.95 -13.37
N LEU A 578 11.29 22.95 -12.03
CA LEU A 578 10.90 21.79 -11.23
C LEU A 578 9.39 21.52 -11.30
N TYR A 579 8.58 22.59 -11.31
CA TYR A 579 7.12 22.50 -11.36
C TYR A 579 6.61 22.32 -12.80
N VAL A 580 7.22 23.01 -13.78
CA VAL A 580 6.96 22.78 -15.20
C VAL A 580 7.31 21.34 -15.56
N LYS A 581 8.38 20.73 -15.04
CA LYS A 581 8.68 19.31 -15.30
C LYS A 581 7.64 18.35 -14.73
N ARG A 582 7.20 18.55 -13.48
CA ARG A 582 6.16 17.71 -12.85
C ARG A 582 4.81 17.84 -13.55
N HIS A 583 4.40 19.07 -13.88
CA HIS A 583 3.16 19.31 -14.60
C HIS A 583 3.27 18.87 -16.06
N ALA A 584 4.39 19.10 -16.75
CA ALA A 584 4.62 18.63 -18.13
C ALA A 584 4.56 17.11 -18.24
N ASP A 585 5.08 16.37 -17.25
CA ASP A 585 4.99 14.91 -17.21
C ASP A 585 3.53 14.42 -17.02
N ILE A 586 2.70 15.16 -16.28
CA ILE A 586 1.26 14.87 -16.15
C ILE A 586 0.55 15.20 -17.47
N ILE A 587 0.80 16.38 -18.03
CA ILE A 587 0.18 16.90 -19.25
C ILE A 587 0.54 16.04 -20.47
N ALA A 588 1.78 15.57 -20.59
CA ALA A 588 2.23 14.74 -21.70
C ALA A 588 1.53 13.36 -21.75
N ARG A 589 0.83 12.98 -20.67
CA ARG A 589 0.02 11.75 -20.59
C ARG A 589 -1.47 12.02 -20.76
N LYS A 590 -1.91 13.27 -20.90
CA LYS A 590 -3.31 13.62 -21.09
C LYS A 590 -3.64 13.78 -22.56
N ASP A 591 -4.75 13.19 -22.96
CA ASP A 591 -5.43 13.53 -24.21
C ASP A 591 -6.48 14.61 -23.92
N PRO A 592 -6.35 15.83 -24.46
CA PRO A 592 -7.33 16.91 -24.28
C PRO A 592 -8.75 16.50 -24.66
N ALA A 593 -8.91 15.60 -25.63
CA ALA A 593 -10.22 15.12 -26.07
C ALA A 593 -10.92 14.18 -25.07
N ARG A 594 -10.17 13.63 -24.10
CA ARG A 594 -10.69 12.71 -23.08
C ARG A 594 -10.93 13.37 -21.72
N LEU A 595 -10.51 14.63 -21.54
CA LEU A 595 -10.67 15.32 -20.26
C LEU A 595 -12.16 15.59 -19.99
N ARG A 596 -12.63 15.21 -18.79
CA ARG A 596 -13.94 15.62 -18.24
C ARG A 596 -13.80 16.69 -17.17
N TRP A 597 -12.73 16.60 -16.37
CA TRP A 597 -12.49 17.48 -15.22
C TRP A 597 -11.18 18.24 -15.38
N ILE A 598 -11.27 19.57 -15.40
CA ILE A 598 -10.10 20.46 -15.39
C ILE A 598 -10.19 21.37 -14.16
N GLY A 599 -9.13 21.45 -13.38
CA GLY A 599 -9.20 21.97 -12.03
C GLY A 599 -7.93 22.60 -11.50
N ASP A 600 -8.06 23.26 -10.36
CA ASP A 600 -6.93 23.77 -9.59
C ASP A 600 -7.05 23.30 -8.14
N LYS A 601 -5.89 23.16 -7.50
CA LYS A 601 -5.80 22.86 -6.08
C LYS A 601 -5.32 24.08 -5.33
N ASN A 602 -6.07 24.48 -4.32
CA ASN A 602 -5.63 25.45 -3.34
C ASN A 602 -6.27 25.11 -1.99
N PRO A 603 -5.49 24.89 -0.92
CA PRO A 603 -6.08 24.61 0.40
C PRO A 603 -7.15 25.63 0.78
N GLY A 604 -6.87 26.92 0.55
CA GLY A 604 -7.78 28.01 0.88
C GLY A 604 -9.06 28.10 0.03
N PHE A 605 -9.31 27.17 -0.91
CA PHE A 605 -10.61 27.10 -1.58
C PHE A 605 -11.74 26.68 -0.64
N ILE A 606 -11.44 25.97 0.45
CA ILE A 606 -12.43 25.54 1.45
C ILE A 606 -13.18 26.74 2.09
N ASN A 607 -12.52 27.90 2.24
CA ASN A 607 -13.13 29.11 2.81
C ASN A 607 -13.84 29.98 1.77
N THR A 608 -13.81 29.60 0.48
CA THR A 608 -14.34 30.45 -0.60
C THR A 608 -15.17 29.67 -1.62
N MET A 609 -15.78 28.55 -1.21
CA MET A 609 -16.55 27.67 -2.09
C MET A 609 -17.74 28.39 -2.74
N ASP A 610 -18.46 29.23 -1.98
CA ASP A 610 -19.58 30.04 -2.51
C ASP A 610 -19.17 30.93 -3.69
N LEU A 611 -18.04 31.63 -3.54
CA LEU A 611 -17.52 32.51 -4.58
C LEU A 611 -17.07 31.72 -5.82
N LEU A 612 -16.48 30.55 -5.61
CA LEU A 612 -16.04 29.67 -6.69
C LEU A 612 -17.24 29.10 -7.44
N LEU A 613 -18.25 28.57 -6.74
CA LEU A 613 -19.46 28.02 -7.36
C LEU A 613 -20.21 29.10 -8.15
N LYS A 614 -20.40 30.29 -7.56
CA LYS A 614 -21.05 31.42 -8.22
C LYS A 614 -20.41 31.79 -9.57
N ASN A 615 -19.09 31.65 -9.66
CA ASN A 615 -18.35 31.98 -10.86
C ASN A 615 -18.09 30.80 -11.78
N ASN A 616 -18.23 29.57 -11.29
CA ASN A 616 -17.96 28.33 -12.00
C ASN A 616 -19.17 27.39 -11.86
N PRO A 617 -20.24 27.65 -12.64
CA PRO A 617 -21.39 26.76 -12.75
C PRO A 617 -20.99 25.30 -12.94
N GLY A 618 -21.68 24.39 -12.26
CA GLY A 618 -21.39 22.96 -12.35
C GLY A 618 -20.06 22.50 -11.75
N ALA A 619 -19.36 23.36 -11.00
CA ALA A 619 -18.13 22.97 -10.32
C ALA A 619 -18.38 21.89 -9.26
N ARG A 620 -17.41 20.97 -9.14
CA ARG A 620 -17.34 19.99 -8.04
C ARG A 620 -16.18 20.31 -7.12
N PHE A 621 -16.36 19.98 -5.85
CA PHE A 621 -15.41 20.27 -4.78
C PHE A 621 -14.97 18.98 -4.08
N ILE A 622 -13.66 18.75 -4.00
CA ILE A 622 -13.09 17.70 -3.14
C ILE A 622 -12.33 18.38 -2.01
N MET A 623 -12.80 18.16 -0.78
CA MET A 623 -12.27 18.83 0.42
C MET A 623 -11.61 17.82 1.34
N LEU A 624 -10.33 18.04 1.64
CA LEU A 624 -9.56 17.15 2.50
C LEU A 624 -9.70 17.51 3.98
N TYR A 625 -10.07 16.51 4.77
CA TYR A 625 -10.11 16.55 6.22
C TYR A 625 -8.85 15.92 6.83
N ARG A 626 -8.29 16.51 7.88
CA ARG A 626 -7.22 15.94 8.71
C ARG A 626 -7.47 16.36 10.16
N PRO A 627 -7.25 15.49 11.16
CA PRO A 627 -7.47 15.84 12.57
C PRO A 627 -6.71 17.09 13.00
N VAL A 628 -7.33 17.87 13.88
CA VAL A 628 -6.80 19.16 14.34
C VAL A 628 -5.41 19.02 14.99
N GLU A 629 -5.18 17.94 15.73
CA GLU A 629 -3.92 17.61 16.38
C GLU A 629 -2.80 17.56 15.36
N GLU A 630 -3.01 16.81 14.28
CA GLU A 630 -1.99 16.61 13.26
C GLU A 630 -1.73 17.85 12.41
N VAL A 631 -2.74 18.71 12.25
CA VAL A 631 -2.64 20.00 11.56
C VAL A 631 -1.86 20.99 12.43
N ALA A 632 -2.24 21.17 13.69
CA ALA A 632 -1.59 22.07 14.64
C ALA A 632 -0.10 21.73 14.80
N GLU A 633 0.24 20.46 14.99
CA GLU A 633 1.64 19.99 15.01
C GLU A 633 2.38 20.34 13.71
N SER A 634 1.75 20.13 12.55
CA SER A 634 2.40 20.43 11.28
C SER A 634 2.63 21.93 11.06
N TRP A 635 1.81 22.79 11.65
CA TRP A 635 2.03 24.24 11.62
C TRP A 635 3.11 24.65 12.63
N ALA A 636 3.10 24.08 13.83
CA ALA A 636 4.13 24.28 14.84
C ALA A 636 5.53 23.89 14.31
N ASP A 637 5.66 22.71 13.70
CA ASP A 637 6.91 22.25 13.09
C ASP A 637 7.42 23.19 12.00
N ARG A 638 6.50 23.84 11.27
CA ARG A 638 6.88 24.77 10.21
C ARG A 638 7.30 26.12 10.77
N ALA A 639 6.64 26.57 11.84
CA ALA A 639 6.98 27.82 12.52
C ALA A 639 8.37 27.78 13.19
N LYS A 640 8.89 26.57 13.49
CA LYS A 640 10.27 26.36 13.98
C LYS A 640 11.34 26.91 13.03
N ASN A 641 11.04 27.07 11.74
CA ASN A 641 11.96 27.70 10.81
C ASN A 641 11.76 29.24 10.82
N PRO A 642 12.67 30.01 11.45
CA PRO A 642 12.52 31.48 11.55
C PRO A 642 12.55 32.17 10.18
N ASP A 643 13.16 31.55 9.17
CA ASP A 643 13.24 32.10 7.81
C ASP A 643 12.01 31.76 6.95
N ASP A 644 11.02 31.04 7.48
CA ASP A 644 9.79 30.75 6.73
C ASP A 644 8.95 32.03 6.60
N PRO A 645 8.71 32.55 5.37
CA PRO A 645 8.03 33.82 5.15
C PRO A 645 6.53 33.79 5.48
N TRP A 646 5.99 32.63 5.84
CA TRP A 646 4.59 32.43 6.18
C TRP A 646 4.38 32.32 7.69
N LEU A 647 5.12 31.43 8.38
CA LEU A 647 4.95 31.13 9.81
C LEU A 647 6.19 31.31 10.69
N GLY A 648 7.35 31.67 10.14
CA GLY A 648 8.60 31.72 10.90
C GLY A 648 8.48 32.56 12.18
N GLY A 649 8.81 31.96 13.31
CA GLY A 649 8.82 32.61 14.63
C GLY A 649 7.44 32.95 15.22
N LYS A 650 6.33 32.51 14.60
CA LYS A 650 4.97 32.70 15.14
C LYS A 650 4.55 31.51 15.99
N ASP A 651 3.47 31.68 16.76
CA ASP A 651 2.77 30.56 17.38
C ASP A 651 2.02 29.74 16.31
N GLY A 652 2.77 28.85 15.65
CA GLY A 652 2.22 27.98 14.61
C GLY A 652 1.16 27.02 15.13
N PHE A 653 1.24 26.60 16.39
CA PHE A 653 0.29 25.63 16.94
C PHE A 653 -1.11 26.23 17.05
N SER A 654 -1.23 27.37 17.74
CA SER A 654 -2.51 28.06 17.94
C SER A 654 -3.12 28.53 16.61
N LEU A 655 -2.29 29.12 15.73
CA LEU A 655 -2.73 29.52 14.39
C LEU A 655 -3.21 28.33 13.54
N GLY A 656 -2.62 27.15 13.74
CA GLY A 656 -3.06 25.92 13.09
C GLY A 656 -4.45 25.47 13.54
N VAL A 657 -4.76 25.58 14.84
CA VAL A 657 -6.09 25.29 15.39
C VAL A 657 -7.13 26.28 14.86
N GLU A 658 -6.83 27.58 14.86
CA GLU A 658 -7.72 28.62 14.35
C GLU A 658 -8.06 28.43 12.86
N ALA A 659 -7.04 28.20 12.03
CA ALA A 659 -7.21 27.97 10.60
C ALA A 659 -7.97 26.68 10.31
N TRP A 660 -7.83 25.67 11.17
CA TRP A 660 -8.59 24.43 11.07
C TRP A 660 -10.07 24.65 11.42
N ASN A 661 -10.37 25.39 12.49
CA ASN A 661 -11.74 25.72 12.88
C ASN A 661 -12.48 26.50 11.79
N GLU A 662 -11.84 27.53 11.22
CA GLU A 662 -12.39 28.30 10.11
C GLU A 662 -12.73 27.39 8.92
N ALA A 663 -11.84 26.45 8.59
CA ALA A 663 -12.03 25.53 7.49
C ALA A 663 -13.19 24.54 7.73
N MET A 664 -13.31 23.98 8.94
CA MET A 664 -14.40 23.06 9.28
C MET A 664 -15.76 23.76 9.27
N ARG A 665 -15.85 24.97 9.84
CA ARG A 665 -17.06 25.80 9.79
C ARG A 665 -17.45 26.14 8.36
N SER A 666 -16.51 26.64 7.56
CA SER A 666 -16.76 27.01 6.16
C SER A 666 -17.27 25.81 5.35
N LEU A 667 -16.69 24.63 5.59
CA LEU A 667 -17.11 23.39 4.94
C LEU A 667 -18.54 23.01 5.32
N ARG A 668 -18.83 23.00 6.62
CA ARG A 668 -20.17 22.70 7.15
C ARG A 668 -21.21 23.66 6.58
N THR A 669 -21.00 24.97 6.73
CA THR A 669 -21.94 26.00 6.26
C THR A 669 -22.25 25.86 4.77
N PHE A 670 -21.23 25.62 3.94
CA PHE A 670 -21.43 25.47 2.51
C PHE A 670 -22.24 24.22 2.15
N VAL A 671 -21.94 23.08 2.77
CA VAL A 671 -22.63 21.82 2.47
C VAL A 671 -24.05 21.83 3.03
N GLU A 672 -24.29 22.42 4.21
CA GLU A 672 -25.65 22.58 4.76
C GLU A 672 -26.48 23.59 3.95
N GLY A 673 -25.85 24.53 3.26
CA GLY A 673 -26.52 25.52 2.41
C GLY A 673 -27.04 24.99 1.07
N SER A 674 -26.79 23.72 0.73
CA SER A 674 -27.19 23.13 -0.55
C SER A 674 -27.43 21.63 -0.46
N ASP A 675 -28.63 21.19 -0.85
CA ASP A 675 -28.99 19.76 -0.95
C ASP A 675 -28.31 19.05 -2.13
N LEU A 676 -27.66 19.78 -3.04
CA LEU A 676 -26.98 19.20 -4.18
C LEU A 676 -25.66 18.53 -3.75
N PRO A 677 -25.36 17.30 -4.21
CA PRO A 677 -24.17 16.56 -3.81
C PRO A 677 -22.91 17.03 -4.58
N ARG A 678 -22.56 18.32 -4.48
CA ARG A 678 -21.43 18.95 -5.19
C ARG A 678 -20.10 18.87 -4.43
N VAL A 679 -20.12 18.40 -3.19
CA VAL A 679 -18.94 18.30 -2.32
C VAL A 679 -18.71 16.86 -1.93
N LEU A 680 -17.46 16.43 -2.10
CA LEU A 680 -16.92 15.20 -1.56
C LEU A 680 -15.88 15.55 -0.49
N VAL A 681 -16.16 15.14 0.75
CA VAL A 681 -15.18 15.25 1.84
C VAL A 681 -14.36 13.97 1.91
N VAL A 682 -13.02 14.09 1.87
CA VAL A 682 -12.09 12.96 1.92
C VAL A 682 -11.16 13.12 3.12
N SER A 683 -11.16 12.14 4.00
CA SER A 683 -10.20 12.10 5.11
C SER A 683 -8.80 11.76 4.59
N TYR A 684 -7.83 12.52 5.06
CA TYR A 684 -6.40 12.38 4.77
C TYR A 684 -5.92 10.95 5.06
N HIS A 685 -6.40 10.31 6.13
CA HIS A 685 -6.01 8.95 6.45
C HIS A 685 -6.69 7.92 5.55
N ASP A 686 -7.97 8.10 5.27
CA ASP A 686 -8.74 7.14 4.46
C ASP A 686 -8.21 7.10 3.02
N PHE A 687 -7.76 8.24 2.50
CA PHE A 687 -7.11 8.32 1.20
C PHE A 687 -5.85 7.45 1.07
N PHE A 688 -5.04 7.30 2.12
CA PHE A 688 -3.79 6.52 2.09
C PHE A 688 -3.90 5.11 2.68
N VAL A 689 -4.97 4.83 3.42
CA VAL A 689 -5.10 3.59 4.21
C VAL A 689 -6.33 2.78 3.79
N ARG A 690 -7.31 3.40 3.13
CA ARG A 690 -8.57 2.79 2.71
C ARG A 690 -8.87 3.06 1.23
N ASN A 691 -7.86 2.87 0.38
CA ASN A 691 -7.95 3.06 -1.08
C ASN A 691 -9.19 2.33 -1.65
N GLU A 692 -9.46 1.10 -1.21
CA GLU A 692 -10.59 0.28 -1.65
C GLU A 692 -11.98 0.91 -1.41
N ARG A 693 -12.09 1.88 -0.50
CA ARG A 693 -13.33 2.61 -0.21
C ARG A 693 -13.35 4.02 -0.79
N CYS A 694 -12.20 4.72 -0.78
CA CYS A 694 -12.09 6.05 -1.36
C CYS A 694 -12.22 6.03 -2.89
N ILE A 695 -11.73 4.98 -3.55
CA ILE A 695 -11.72 4.87 -5.02
C ILE A 695 -13.15 4.80 -5.60
N PRO A 696 -14.04 3.88 -5.17
CA PRO A 696 -15.42 3.86 -5.67
C PRO A 696 -16.18 5.15 -5.37
N LEU A 697 -15.87 5.82 -4.26
CA LEU A 697 -16.50 7.08 -3.88
C LEU A 697 -16.09 8.22 -4.82
N ILE A 698 -14.79 8.36 -5.11
CA ILE A 698 -14.28 9.35 -6.08
C ILE A 698 -14.80 9.04 -7.48
N SER A 699 -14.78 7.77 -7.89
CA SER A 699 -15.32 7.30 -9.18
C SER A 699 -16.78 7.73 -9.37
N ARG A 700 -17.65 7.43 -8.39
CA ARG A 700 -19.07 7.84 -8.41
C ARG A 700 -19.24 9.35 -8.36
N PHE A 701 -18.51 10.02 -7.46
CA PHE A 701 -18.60 11.47 -7.31
C PHE A 701 -18.15 12.23 -8.56
N LEU A 702 -17.20 11.70 -9.34
CA LEU A 702 -16.72 12.34 -10.57
C LEU A 702 -17.35 11.75 -11.84
N GLY A 703 -18.05 10.63 -11.75
CA GLY A 703 -18.61 9.92 -12.91
C GLY A 703 -17.53 9.41 -13.86
N VAL A 704 -16.42 8.90 -13.31
CA VAL A 704 -15.29 8.35 -14.07
C VAL A 704 -15.03 6.91 -13.67
N GLU A 705 -14.62 6.07 -14.60
CA GLU A 705 -14.27 4.67 -14.32
C GLU A 705 -12.80 4.55 -13.96
N ILE A 706 -12.51 4.07 -12.74
CA ILE A 706 -11.14 3.94 -12.26
C ILE A 706 -10.67 2.50 -12.47
N ASP A 707 -9.80 2.33 -13.48
CA ASP A 707 -9.20 1.06 -13.89
C ASP A 707 -8.12 0.53 -12.91
N ASP A 708 -7.62 -0.67 -13.18
CA ASP A 708 -6.66 -1.34 -12.31
C ASP A 708 -5.24 -0.74 -12.37
N GLU A 709 -4.87 -0.04 -13.44
CA GLU A 709 -3.57 0.65 -13.55
C GLU A 709 -3.53 1.85 -12.60
N VAL A 710 -4.59 2.67 -12.61
CA VAL A 710 -4.75 3.79 -11.67
C VAL A 710 -4.83 3.26 -10.24
N ARG A 711 -5.57 2.17 -9.96
CA ARG A 711 -5.63 1.54 -8.63
C ARG A 711 -4.26 1.06 -8.13
N SER A 712 -3.43 0.51 -9.02
CA SER A 712 -2.09 0.02 -8.69
C SER A 712 -1.13 1.17 -8.37
N SER A 713 -1.10 2.22 -9.22
CA SER A 713 -0.34 3.46 -8.98
C SER A 713 -0.72 4.11 -7.63
N TRP A 714 -2.00 4.02 -7.29
CA TRP A 714 -2.57 4.52 -6.06
C TRP A 714 -2.17 3.69 -4.82
N ALA A 715 -2.05 2.36 -4.95
CA ALA A 715 -1.53 1.49 -3.91
C ALA A 715 -0.04 1.76 -3.62
N ASP A 716 0.77 1.98 -4.66
CA ASP A 716 2.18 2.32 -4.54
C ASP A 716 2.40 3.66 -3.82
N ALA A 717 1.58 4.66 -4.13
CA ALA A 717 1.61 5.96 -3.46
C ALA A 717 1.25 5.85 -1.97
N SER A 718 0.28 4.99 -1.62
CA SER A 718 -0.10 4.69 -0.24
C SER A 718 1.01 3.99 0.54
N LEU A 719 1.73 3.05 -0.09
CA LEU A 719 2.90 2.39 0.50
C LEU A 719 4.03 3.39 0.77
N LYS A 720 4.32 4.27 -0.20
CA LYS A 720 5.31 5.34 -0.05
C LYS A 720 4.92 6.34 1.05
N PHE A 721 3.65 6.71 1.13
CA PHE A 721 3.16 7.57 2.20
C PHE A 721 3.38 6.96 3.59
N GLN A 722 3.11 5.66 3.73
CA GLN A 722 3.35 4.95 4.98
C GLN A 722 4.84 4.85 5.33
N SER A 723 5.73 4.76 4.33
CA SER A 723 7.19 4.71 4.56
C SER A 723 7.79 6.06 4.95
N ASP A 724 7.25 7.16 4.39
CA ASP A 724 7.76 8.53 4.59
C ASP A 724 7.22 9.19 5.86
N ARG A 725 6.29 8.53 6.57
CA ARG A 725 5.62 9.05 7.75
C ARG A 725 6.56 9.04 8.95
N ARG A 726 7.13 10.21 9.28
CA ARG A 726 7.92 10.42 10.51
C ARG A 726 7.09 10.08 11.75
N ALA A 727 7.72 9.44 12.74
CA ALA A 727 7.18 9.38 14.09
C ALA A 727 7.04 10.82 14.60
N LYS A 728 5.88 11.14 15.14
CA LYS A 728 5.62 12.44 15.75
C LYS A 728 5.75 12.30 17.25
N ASP A 729 6.32 13.31 17.89
CA ASP A 729 6.34 13.40 19.34
C ASP A 729 4.90 13.52 19.87
N PRO A 730 4.59 12.95 21.04
CA PRO A 730 3.30 13.16 21.68
C PRO A 730 3.06 14.66 21.93
N LEU A 731 1.80 15.09 21.85
CA LEU A 731 1.41 16.43 22.26
C LEU A 731 1.78 16.65 23.74
N THR A 732 2.25 17.87 24.05
CA THR A 732 2.44 18.28 25.44
C THR A 732 1.09 18.45 26.15
N PRO A 733 1.01 18.29 27.48
CA PRO A 733 -0.24 18.50 28.22
C PRO A 733 -0.88 19.88 27.96
N GLU A 734 -0.08 20.92 27.78
CA GLU A 734 -0.53 22.27 27.46
C GLU A 734 -1.17 22.35 26.07
N GLN A 735 -0.57 21.67 25.09
CA GLN A 735 -1.11 21.58 23.73
C GLN A 735 -2.41 20.76 23.67
N GLU A 736 -2.49 19.67 24.43
CA GLU A 736 -3.71 18.87 24.56
C GLU A 736 -4.85 19.69 25.19
N LEU A 737 -4.55 20.47 26.23
CA LEU A 737 -5.51 21.37 26.87
C LEU A 737 -5.95 22.47 25.90
N PHE A 738 -5.02 23.11 25.19
CA PHE A 738 -5.33 24.15 24.22
C PHE A 738 -6.27 23.64 23.11
N ILE A 739 -5.99 22.47 22.54
CA ILE A 739 -6.88 21.85 21.54
C ILE A 739 -8.25 21.55 22.16
N ARG A 740 -8.30 21.07 23.41
CA ARG A 740 -9.57 20.78 24.10
C ARG A 740 -10.43 22.02 24.28
N GLU A 741 -9.82 23.17 24.57
CA GLU A 741 -10.53 24.44 24.80
C GLU A 741 -10.91 25.17 23.51
N HIS A 742 -10.10 25.06 22.47
CA HIS A 742 -10.22 25.91 21.29
C HIS A 742 -10.67 25.19 20.01
N ALA A 743 -10.56 23.85 19.91
CA ALA A 743 -11.01 23.15 18.70
C ALA A 743 -12.53 23.11 18.60
N ASP A 744 -13.06 23.41 17.42
CA ASP A 744 -14.49 23.33 17.12
C ASP A 744 -14.90 21.87 16.87
N ARG A 745 -15.09 21.14 17.97
CA ARG A 745 -15.47 19.73 17.95
C ARG A 745 -16.88 19.51 17.39
N GLU A 746 -17.75 20.51 17.41
CA GLU A 746 -19.09 20.41 16.82
C GLU A 746 -18.98 20.39 15.29
N ALA A 747 -18.24 21.33 14.70
CA ALA A 747 -17.97 21.34 13.26
C ALA A 747 -17.20 20.08 12.83
N GLU A 748 -16.25 19.60 13.64
CA GLU A 748 -15.53 18.35 13.38
C GLU A 748 -16.44 17.13 13.37
N ALA A 749 -17.27 16.98 14.41
CA ALA A 749 -18.21 15.87 14.52
C ALA A 749 -19.15 15.85 13.31
N TRP A 750 -19.62 17.03 12.87
CA TRP A 750 -20.41 17.15 11.65
C TRP A 750 -19.63 16.71 10.41
N VAL A 751 -18.36 17.12 10.25
CA VAL A 751 -17.53 16.73 9.10
C VAL A 751 -17.26 15.23 9.09
N LEU A 752 -16.96 14.64 10.25
CA LEU A 752 -16.75 13.21 10.40
C LEU A 752 -18.03 12.42 10.09
N ASP A 753 -19.17 12.88 10.57
CA ASP A 753 -20.46 12.30 10.27
C ASP A 753 -20.82 12.43 8.78
N ARG A 754 -20.49 13.57 8.13
CA ARG A 754 -20.62 13.73 6.68
C ARG A 754 -19.76 12.73 5.92
N ILE A 755 -18.52 12.52 6.35
CA ILE A 755 -17.61 11.53 5.76
C ILE A 755 -18.22 10.12 5.89
N GLU A 756 -18.74 9.76 7.07
CA GLU A 756 -19.38 8.47 7.30
C GLU A 756 -20.65 8.28 6.45
N ARG A 757 -21.53 9.29 6.38
CA ARG A 757 -22.75 9.26 5.57
C ARG A 757 -22.45 9.07 4.08
N GLN A 758 -21.43 9.76 3.57
CA GLN A 758 -20.97 9.57 2.18
C GLN A 758 -20.49 8.14 1.91
N TRP A 759 -20.03 7.41 2.93
CA TRP A 759 -19.67 5.99 2.82
C TRP A 759 -20.88 5.06 2.92
N SER A 760 -21.78 5.30 3.88
CA SER A 760 -22.93 4.43 4.17
C SER A 760 -24.04 4.55 3.13
N GLU A 761 -24.13 5.69 2.44
CA GLU A 761 -25.12 5.96 1.40
C GLU A 761 -24.46 6.21 0.03
N PRO A 762 -23.91 5.18 -0.64
CA PRO A 762 -23.30 5.35 -1.97
C PRO A 762 -24.27 5.92 -3.03
N SER A 763 -25.57 5.80 -2.80
CA SER A 763 -26.64 6.37 -3.64
C SER A 763 -26.68 7.89 -3.63
N LEU A 764 -26.01 8.57 -2.68
CA LEU A 764 -25.86 10.02 -2.61
C LEU A 764 -25.35 10.62 -3.93
N TYR A 765 -24.56 9.86 -4.68
CA TYR A 765 -23.97 10.27 -5.95
C TYR A 765 -24.48 9.47 -7.17
N VAL A 766 -25.47 8.56 -7.02
CA VAL A 766 -25.81 7.53 -8.04
C VAL A 766 -27.30 7.49 -8.44
N ARG A 767 -28.21 8.26 -7.82
CA ARG A 767 -29.64 8.18 -8.19
C ARG A 767 -29.87 8.57 -9.66
N GLU A 768 -30.43 7.65 -10.45
CA GLU A 768 -31.08 7.98 -11.74
C GLU A 768 -32.08 9.11 -11.51
N GLY A 769 -31.94 10.20 -12.28
CA GLY A 769 -32.68 11.45 -12.08
C GLY A 769 -31.90 12.56 -11.38
N THR A 770 -30.94 12.26 -10.49
CA THR A 770 -30.07 13.28 -9.86
C THR A 770 -29.05 13.82 -10.83
N GLU A 771 -28.51 12.98 -11.72
CA GLU A 771 -27.58 13.41 -12.77
C GLU A 771 -28.27 14.28 -13.83
N SER A 772 -29.52 13.94 -14.19
CA SER A 772 -30.36 14.75 -15.09
C SER A 772 -30.72 16.09 -14.45
N LEU A 773 -31.11 16.09 -13.17
CA LEU A 773 -31.38 17.31 -12.41
C LEU A 773 -30.12 18.19 -12.27
N LEU A 774 -28.98 17.60 -11.93
CA LEU A 774 -27.70 18.31 -11.86
C LEU A 774 -27.29 18.85 -13.22
N ARG A 775 -27.48 18.10 -14.31
CA ARG A 775 -27.19 18.57 -15.68
C ARG A 775 -28.08 19.75 -16.06
N ALA A 776 -29.38 19.67 -15.79
CA ALA A 776 -30.33 20.76 -16.04
C ALA A 776 -30.04 22.01 -15.18
N LEU A 777 -29.64 21.82 -13.92
CA LEU A 777 -29.20 22.90 -13.03
C LEU A 777 -27.88 23.51 -13.51
N ASP A 778 -26.88 22.69 -13.87
CA ASP A 778 -25.58 23.12 -14.38
C ASP A 778 -25.76 23.92 -15.69
N GLU A 779 -26.65 23.48 -16.59
CA GLU A 779 -27.00 24.20 -17.82
C GLU A 779 -27.66 25.55 -17.53
N ASN A 780 -28.59 25.60 -16.57
CA ASN A 780 -29.24 26.83 -16.14
C ASN A 780 -28.27 27.81 -15.46
N GLU A 781 -27.41 27.32 -14.55
CA GLU A 781 -26.35 28.09 -13.91
C GLU A 781 -25.34 28.61 -14.96
N ALA A 782 -24.94 27.78 -15.92
CA ALA A 782 -24.03 28.14 -17.01
C ALA A 782 -24.63 29.23 -17.91
N LEU A 783 -25.94 29.12 -18.20
CA LEU A 783 -26.65 30.12 -18.99
C LEU A 783 -26.84 31.44 -18.23
N ALA A 784 -27.20 31.38 -16.94
CA ALA A 784 -27.29 32.53 -16.06
C ALA A 784 -25.93 33.25 -15.94
N TRP A 785 -24.84 32.48 -15.78
CA TRP A 785 -23.49 33.00 -15.71
C TRP A 785 -23.03 33.64 -17.03
N ARG A 786 -23.24 32.98 -18.18
CA ARG A 786 -22.94 33.56 -19.52
C ARG A 786 -23.66 34.89 -19.70
N THR A 787 -24.91 34.95 -19.27
CA THR A 787 -25.76 36.14 -19.33
C THR A 787 -25.25 37.25 -18.39
N ALA A 788 -24.84 36.91 -17.17
CA ALA A 788 -24.23 37.84 -16.21
C ALA A 788 -22.85 38.35 -16.65
N ARG A 789 -22.01 37.50 -17.24
CA ARG A 789 -20.72 37.88 -17.85
C ARG A 789 -20.92 38.91 -18.95
N ARG A 790 -21.90 38.68 -19.84
CA ARG A 790 -22.24 39.63 -20.89
C ARG A 790 -22.69 40.99 -20.33
N ALA A 791 -23.40 40.99 -19.20
CA ALA A 791 -23.76 42.24 -18.50
C ALA A 791 -22.50 43.02 -18.06
N ARG A 792 -21.54 42.34 -17.44
CA ARG A 792 -20.28 42.94 -16.97
C ARG A 792 -19.43 43.49 -18.12
N GLU A 793 -19.33 42.76 -19.23
CA GLU A 793 -18.64 43.26 -20.43
C GLU A 793 -19.28 44.54 -20.98
N LEU A 794 -20.61 44.59 -21.03
CA LEU A 794 -21.35 45.78 -21.45
C LEU A 794 -21.21 46.93 -20.44
N GLU A 795 -21.09 46.65 -19.15
CA GLU A 795 -20.81 47.64 -18.10
C GLU A 795 -19.40 48.20 -18.20
N GLU A 796 -18.41 47.37 -18.51
CA GLU A 796 -17.05 47.81 -18.82
C GLU A 796 -17.01 48.63 -20.11
N GLU A 797 -17.70 48.19 -21.16
CA GLU A 797 -17.82 48.95 -22.41
C GLU A 797 -18.50 50.29 -22.17
N LEU A 798 -19.59 50.32 -21.39
CA LEU A 798 -20.26 51.54 -20.96
C LEU A 798 -19.33 52.43 -20.13
N SER A 799 -18.50 51.86 -19.26
CA SER A 799 -17.52 52.60 -18.46
C SER A 799 -16.38 53.16 -19.32
N ARG A 800 -15.90 52.42 -20.32
CA ARG A 800 -14.92 52.90 -21.32
C ARG A 800 -15.52 54.01 -22.17
N GLU A 801 -16.77 53.87 -22.61
CA GLU A 801 -17.51 54.90 -23.35
C GLU A 801 -17.82 56.14 -22.50
N ARG A 802 -18.03 55.99 -21.19
CA ARG A 802 -18.15 57.12 -20.23
C ARG A 802 -16.81 57.86 -20.07
N ARG A 803 -15.68 57.16 -20.13
CA ARG A 803 -14.33 57.74 -20.02
C ARG A 803 -13.82 58.38 -21.32
N ARG A 804 -14.37 58.03 -22.48
CA ARG A 804 -14.03 58.64 -23.77
C ARG A 804 -14.49 60.11 -23.82
N ARG A 805 -13.53 61.05 -23.83
CA ARG A 805 -13.74 62.49 -24.07
C ARG A 805 -13.76 62.79 -25.58
N ALA A 806 -14.86 62.53 -26.29
CA ALA A 806 -15.17 63.18 -27.59
C ALA A 806 -16.60 62.88 -28.10
N LYS A 807 -17.23 63.91 -28.69
CA LYS A 807 -18.54 64.02 -29.40
C LYS A 807 -19.82 63.54 -28.66
N PRO A 808 -20.75 64.46 -28.28
CA PRO A 808 -21.83 64.18 -27.32
C PRO A 808 -23.07 63.43 -27.84
N LYS A 809 -23.47 63.53 -29.13
CA LYS A 809 -24.76 62.99 -29.60
C LYS A 809 -24.76 61.47 -29.89
N ASP A 810 -23.79 60.95 -30.64
CA ASP A 810 -23.73 59.52 -30.98
C ASP A 810 -23.40 58.63 -29.77
N ASN A 811 -22.58 59.14 -28.85
CA ASN A 811 -22.22 58.45 -27.63
C ASN A 811 -23.38 58.40 -26.62
N ALA A 812 -24.29 59.38 -26.61
CA ALA A 812 -25.47 59.34 -25.75
C ALA A 812 -26.45 58.21 -26.15
N LYS A 813 -26.70 58.05 -27.46
CA LYS A 813 -27.56 56.98 -28.00
C LYS A 813 -26.94 55.60 -27.74
N LYS A 814 -25.62 55.47 -27.93
CA LYS A 814 -24.87 54.24 -27.63
C LYS A 814 -24.90 53.90 -26.13
N ARG A 815 -24.71 54.89 -25.24
CA ARG A 815 -24.80 54.72 -23.77
C ARG A 815 -26.19 54.30 -23.31
N ALA A 816 -27.25 54.91 -23.86
CA ALA A 816 -28.64 54.53 -23.56
C ALA A 816 -28.96 53.11 -24.03
N SER A 817 -28.49 52.73 -25.23
CA SER A 817 -28.63 51.36 -25.77
C SER A 817 -27.91 50.32 -24.89
N LEU A 818 -26.66 50.60 -24.48
CA LEU A 818 -25.90 49.74 -23.58
C LEU A 818 -26.59 49.60 -22.21
N SER A 819 -27.07 50.71 -21.62
CA SER A 819 -27.80 50.71 -20.36
C SER A 819 -29.10 49.91 -20.42
N GLY A 820 -29.87 50.04 -21.51
CA GLY A 820 -31.09 49.26 -21.74
C GLY A 820 -30.82 47.76 -21.90
N LYS A 821 -29.75 47.39 -22.61
CA LYS A 821 -29.29 45.99 -22.73
C LYS A 821 -28.90 45.42 -21.37
N ILE A 822 -28.13 46.15 -20.56
CA ILE A 822 -27.74 45.74 -19.20
C ILE A 822 -28.96 45.52 -18.32
N ALA A 823 -29.92 46.46 -18.31
CA ALA A 823 -31.14 46.34 -17.50
C ALA A 823 -32.03 45.13 -17.91
N ARG A 824 -32.12 44.84 -19.22
CA ARG A 824 -32.83 43.65 -19.73
C ARG A 824 -32.14 42.36 -19.30
N ILE A 825 -30.81 42.31 -19.43
CA ILE A 825 -29.99 41.17 -19.03
C ILE A 825 -30.10 40.91 -17.52
N ARG A 826 -30.03 41.94 -16.68
CA ARG A 826 -30.19 41.80 -15.21
C ARG A 826 -31.56 41.24 -14.83
N ARG A 827 -32.63 41.64 -15.52
CA ARG A 827 -33.98 41.08 -15.32
C ARG A 827 -34.04 39.59 -15.61
N ILE A 828 -33.42 39.13 -16.70
CA ILE A 828 -33.35 37.72 -17.10
C ILE A 828 -32.53 36.89 -16.10
N VAL A 829 -31.40 37.42 -15.61
CA VAL A 829 -30.59 36.74 -14.60
C VAL A 829 -31.36 36.59 -13.29
N ASN A 830 -32.01 37.66 -12.83
CA ASN A 830 -32.76 37.63 -11.57
C ASN A 830 -33.97 36.70 -11.63
N SER A 831 -34.71 36.64 -12.75
CA SER A 831 -35.86 35.73 -12.87
C SER A 831 -35.46 34.26 -12.86
N ARG A 832 -34.27 33.94 -13.39
CA ARG A 832 -33.77 32.55 -13.48
C ARG A 832 -33.11 32.06 -12.18
N LEU A 833 -32.45 32.96 -11.44
CA LEU A 833 -31.88 32.62 -10.13
C LEU A 833 -32.93 32.49 -9.02
N SER A 834 -34.13 33.07 -9.18
CA SER A 834 -35.20 33.04 -8.17
C SER A 834 -36.12 31.81 -8.23
N GLY A 835 -35.87 30.84 -9.10
CA GLY A 835 -36.67 29.59 -9.19
C GLY A 835 -38.15 29.77 -9.55
N LYS A 836 -38.57 30.93 -10.07
CA LYS A 836 -39.91 31.13 -10.63
C LYS A 836 -39.86 30.85 -12.13
N GLY A 837 -39.95 29.56 -12.46
CA GLY A 837 -39.98 29.05 -13.84
C GLY A 837 -40.05 27.55 -13.81
#